data_AF-A0A0K2QTR0-F1
#
_entry.id   AF-A0A0K2QTR0-F1
#
_cell.length_a   1.000
_cell.length_b   1.000
_cell.length_c   1.000
_cell.angle_alpha   90.00
_cell.angle_beta   90.00
_cell.angle_gamma   90.00
#
_symmetry.space_group_name_H-M   'P 1'
#
loop_
_entity.id
_entity.type
_entity.pdbx_description
1 polymer ?
#
loop_
_entity_poly.entity_id
_entity_poly.type
_entity_poly.pdbx_seq_one_letter_code
_entity_poly.pdbx_strand_id
1 'polypeptide(L)'
;MKKILIMTPDIEGPVRNGGIGTAFTALATTLAKKGDDVDVLYTCGDYSESSVSKFSDWSRIYSTFGINLLRTGLIKEINIDAPYFRRKSYSIYLWLKENNIYDTVISCEWQADLYYTLLSKKNGTDFENTKFIVNTHSSTLWADEGNYQLPYDQNHLELYYMEKMVVEMADEVVSPSQYLIDWMLSKHWNVPEERHVILNCEPFQGFVTRDDVTVKINEKPASGVELVFFGRLETRKGLDIFLRALRKLSDEDKESISGVTFLGKNVTMGKTDSFTYIMNQTKNLGLAVNVISDYDRTNANEYIKRKNVLVIIPSLVENSPYTVYECLINNVNFLASNVGGIPELIPQEHHAEVLFIPTPVDLYGKIHYRLKNINIKPGLAESQDNIKEAWFVAVERKNNRAFKKINEANSPLVSVCITHFERHHLLQQALASIKSQTYQNIEVILVDDGSTTEDSHRYLNLIENDFNSRGWKIVRSSNNYLGAARNLAARHASGEYLMFMDDDNVAKPFEVETFVTAALNSGADVLTTPSDLIFGEEFPSPFRKMTHCWLPLGPDLNIASFSNCFGDANALIRKEVFEKVGGFTEDYGLGHEDWEFFAKISLQGYKLQIVPEPLFWYRVANSGMLLSGNKSAKTTRVSDV
;
A
#
# COMPACT_ATOMS: atom_id res chain seq x y z
N MET A 1 10.22 -7.15 -27.13
CA MET A 1 10.93 -7.19 -25.84
C MET A 1 10.35 -6.05 -25.03
N LYS A 2 9.63 -6.35 -23.96
CA LYS A 2 9.13 -5.31 -23.04
C LYS A 2 10.18 -5.04 -21.97
N LYS A 3 10.24 -3.79 -21.50
CA LYS A 3 10.99 -3.42 -20.30
C LYS A 3 10.06 -3.47 -19.09
N ILE A 4 10.32 -4.42 -18.20
CA ILE A 4 9.44 -4.79 -17.08
C ILE A 4 10.15 -4.47 -15.77
N LEU A 5 9.44 -3.80 -14.87
CA LEU A 5 9.85 -3.64 -13.48
C LEU A 5 8.99 -4.52 -12.59
N ILE A 6 9.60 -5.40 -11.80
CA ILE A 6 8.93 -6.03 -10.66
C ILE A 6 9.35 -5.30 -9.39
N MET A 7 8.39 -4.81 -8.62
CA MET A 7 8.63 -4.09 -7.38
C MET A 7 8.14 -4.90 -6.19
N THR A 8 9.00 -5.12 -5.20
CA THR A 8 8.62 -5.93 -4.05
C THR A 8 9.42 -5.59 -2.78
N PRO A 9 8.77 -5.61 -1.60
CA PRO A 9 9.45 -5.54 -0.30
C PRO A 9 10.05 -6.89 0.14
N ASP A 10 9.74 -8.00 -0.55
CA ASP A 10 10.18 -9.36 -0.22
C ASP A 10 10.69 -10.07 -1.48
N ILE A 11 11.89 -10.67 -1.44
CA ILE A 11 12.52 -11.33 -2.59
C ILE A 11 13.56 -12.37 -2.14
N GLU A 12 13.74 -13.45 -2.90
CA GLU A 12 14.71 -14.52 -2.57
C GLU A 12 16.15 -14.05 -2.51
N GLY A 13 16.79 -14.35 -1.38
CA GLY A 13 18.18 -14.02 -1.10
C GLY A 13 18.33 -13.01 0.04
N PRO A 14 18.08 -11.70 -0.20
CA PRO A 14 18.22 -10.67 0.82
C PRO A 14 17.52 -10.99 2.14
N VAL A 15 16.33 -11.57 2.10
CA VAL A 15 15.56 -11.95 3.30
C VAL A 15 15.30 -13.45 3.32
N ARG A 16 14.95 -14.04 4.47
CA ARG A 16 14.34 -15.38 4.51
C ARG A 16 12.86 -15.21 4.18
N ASN A 17 12.54 -15.36 2.90
CA ASN A 17 11.28 -14.89 2.33
C ASN A 17 10.02 -15.55 2.91
N GLY A 18 8.89 -14.87 2.72
CA GLY A 18 7.58 -15.51 2.67
C GLY A 18 7.17 -15.90 1.24
N GLY A 19 5.88 -16.19 1.05
CA GLY A 19 5.35 -16.55 -0.27
C GLY A 19 5.45 -15.44 -1.32
N ILE A 20 5.49 -14.17 -0.90
CA ILE A 20 5.63 -13.01 -1.80
C ILE A 20 7.00 -13.02 -2.48
N GLY A 21 8.08 -13.16 -1.70
CA GLY A 21 9.42 -13.20 -2.27
C GLY A 21 9.63 -14.39 -3.21
N THR A 22 9.09 -15.56 -2.89
CA THR A 22 9.11 -16.71 -3.81
C THR A 22 8.33 -16.43 -5.10
N ALA A 23 7.14 -15.82 -5.02
CA ALA A 23 6.32 -15.51 -6.19
C ALA A 23 7.01 -14.53 -7.13
N PHE A 24 7.54 -13.42 -6.61
CA PHE A 24 8.18 -12.41 -7.45
C PHE A 24 9.53 -12.86 -8.01
N THR A 25 10.32 -13.65 -7.27
CA THR A 25 11.52 -14.27 -7.84
C THR A 25 11.16 -15.26 -8.95
N ALA A 26 10.13 -16.09 -8.76
CA ALA A 26 9.67 -17.04 -9.77
C ALA A 26 9.16 -16.32 -11.04
N LEU A 27 8.36 -15.27 -10.87
CA LEU A 27 7.84 -14.47 -11.98
C LEU A 27 8.97 -13.75 -12.74
N ALA A 28 9.88 -13.09 -12.01
CA ALA A 28 10.99 -12.36 -12.62
C ALA A 28 11.90 -13.28 -13.45
N THR A 29 12.24 -14.45 -12.91
CA THR A 29 13.05 -15.44 -13.63
C THR A 29 12.31 -16.08 -14.80
N THR A 30 10.99 -16.25 -14.71
CA THR A 30 10.16 -16.75 -15.81
C THR A 30 10.14 -15.76 -16.98
N LEU A 31 9.96 -14.47 -16.71
CA LEU A 31 9.95 -13.41 -17.72
C LEU A 31 11.36 -13.19 -18.33
N ALA A 32 12.41 -13.21 -17.52
CA ALA A 32 13.78 -13.11 -18.01
C ALA A 32 14.14 -14.29 -18.94
N LYS A 33 13.72 -15.51 -18.61
CA LYS A 33 13.91 -16.70 -19.46
C LYS A 33 13.16 -16.64 -20.78
N LYS A 34 12.00 -15.98 -20.83
CA LYS A 34 11.29 -15.69 -22.08
C LYS A 34 12.08 -14.73 -22.98
N GLY A 35 12.90 -13.86 -22.38
CA GLY A 35 13.74 -12.88 -23.07
C GLY A 35 13.25 -11.44 -22.95
N ASP A 36 12.40 -11.12 -21.96
CA ASP A 36 12.06 -9.74 -21.61
C ASP A 36 13.19 -9.05 -20.80
N ASP A 37 13.27 -7.72 -20.86
CA ASP A 37 14.22 -6.93 -20.06
C ASP A 37 13.63 -6.69 -18.67
N VAL A 38 14.12 -7.43 -17.67
CA VAL A 38 13.53 -7.48 -16.32
C VAL A 38 14.44 -6.82 -15.29
N ASP A 39 13.96 -5.71 -14.75
CA ASP A 39 14.48 -5.07 -13.55
C ASP A 39 13.65 -5.50 -12.34
N VAL A 40 14.29 -5.73 -11.20
CA VAL A 40 13.59 -5.95 -9.92
C VAL A 40 14.00 -4.88 -8.92
N LEU A 41 13.05 -4.10 -8.44
CA LEU A 41 13.27 -3.10 -7.40
C LEU A 41 12.88 -3.66 -6.03
N TYR A 42 13.90 -3.91 -5.20
CA TYR A 42 13.72 -4.26 -3.80
C TYR A 42 13.50 -3.01 -2.95
N THR A 43 12.32 -2.89 -2.33
CA THR A 43 11.85 -1.65 -1.69
C THR A 43 12.30 -1.48 -0.23
N CYS A 44 12.97 -2.48 0.34
CA CYS A 44 13.53 -2.42 1.70
C CYS A 44 14.98 -1.88 1.74
N GLY A 45 15.42 -1.20 0.68
CA GLY A 45 16.75 -0.58 0.62
C GLY A 45 17.87 -1.60 0.53
N ASP A 46 18.83 -1.56 1.46
CA ASP A 46 19.97 -2.48 1.52
C ASP A 46 19.85 -3.53 2.63
N TYR A 47 18.67 -3.64 3.25
CA TYR A 47 18.39 -4.63 4.29
C TYR A 47 18.57 -6.06 3.78
N SER A 48 19.35 -6.84 4.53
CA SER A 48 19.58 -8.25 4.30
C SER A 48 19.52 -8.98 5.65
N GLU A 49 18.73 -10.04 5.77
CA GLU A 49 18.74 -10.95 6.93
C GLU A 49 20.02 -11.82 6.96
N SER A 50 20.76 -11.89 5.84
CA SER A 50 22.06 -12.57 5.81
C SER A 50 23.13 -11.75 6.53
N SER A 51 23.73 -12.33 7.57
CA SER A 51 24.88 -11.72 8.27
C SER A 51 26.18 -11.70 7.45
N VAL A 52 26.19 -12.35 6.28
CA VAL A 52 27.39 -12.54 5.46
C VAL A 52 27.25 -11.87 4.08
N SER A 53 26.08 -11.98 3.46
CA SER A 53 25.84 -11.52 2.08
C SER A 53 25.28 -10.09 2.08
N LYS A 54 25.97 -9.19 1.39
CA LYS A 54 25.50 -7.81 1.19
C LYS A 54 24.55 -7.74 0.01
N PHE A 55 23.75 -6.67 -0.07
CA PHE A 55 22.87 -6.43 -1.22
C PHE A 55 23.59 -6.53 -2.57
N SER A 56 24.82 -6.03 -2.67
CA SER A 56 25.64 -6.13 -3.90
C SER A 56 25.95 -7.55 -4.34
N ASP A 57 26.04 -8.49 -3.40
CA ASP A 57 26.25 -9.90 -3.73
C ASP A 57 24.98 -10.51 -4.33
N TRP A 58 23.81 -10.15 -3.79
CA TRP A 58 22.53 -10.51 -4.37
C TRP A 58 22.35 -9.92 -5.77
N SER A 59 22.68 -8.65 -5.98
CA SER A 59 22.64 -8.07 -7.33
C SER A 59 23.52 -8.82 -8.33
N ARG A 60 24.69 -9.31 -7.90
CA ARG A 60 25.55 -10.14 -8.74
C ARG A 60 24.95 -11.51 -9.01
N ILE A 61 24.26 -12.12 -8.04
CA ILE A 61 23.57 -13.40 -8.24
C ILE A 61 22.43 -13.24 -9.24
N TYR A 62 21.59 -12.22 -9.08
CA TYR A 62 20.45 -11.96 -9.98
C TYR A 62 20.89 -11.71 -11.42
N SER A 63 22.02 -11.04 -11.63
CA SER A 63 22.53 -10.81 -12.99
C SER A 63 22.96 -12.10 -13.71
N THR A 64 23.30 -13.18 -12.97
CA THR A 64 23.63 -14.47 -13.60
C THR A 64 22.46 -15.15 -14.29
N PHE A 65 21.23 -14.75 -13.98
CA PHE A 65 20.01 -15.24 -14.63
C PHE A 65 19.22 -14.11 -15.30
N GLY A 66 19.93 -13.06 -15.74
CA GLY A 66 19.40 -12.04 -16.65
C GLY A 66 18.52 -10.99 -15.97
N ILE A 67 18.60 -10.83 -14.66
CA ILE A 67 17.79 -9.86 -13.91
C ILE A 67 18.69 -8.81 -13.28
N ASN A 68 18.33 -7.54 -13.42
CA ASN A 68 19.01 -6.46 -12.74
C ASN A 68 18.28 -6.10 -11.44
N LEU A 69 18.89 -6.45 -10.30
CA LEU A 69 18.34 -6.20 -8.98
C LEU A 69 18.74 -4.81 -8.47
N LEU A 70 17.77 -3.92 -8.44
CA LEU A 70 17.82 -2.54 -8.02
C LEU A 70 17.37 -2.38 -6.55
N ARG A 71 17.80 -1.27 -5.93
CA ARG A 71 17.33 -0.84 -4.61
C ARG A 71 16.96 0.63 -4.64
N THR A 72 15.97 1.02 -3.83
CA THR A 72 15.70 2.43 -3.57
C THR A 72 16.65 2.96 -2.50
N GLY A 73 17.30 4.10 -2.75
CA GLY A 73 17.71 4.95 -1.64
C GLY A 73 16.46 5.65 -1.13
N LEU A 74 15.95 5.28 0.06
CA LEU A 74 14.88 6.07 0.68
C LEU A 74 15.36 7.53 0.77
N ILE A 75 14.50 8.48 0.40
CA ILE A 75 14.87 9.90 0.45
C ILE A 75 14.95 10.30 1.92
N LYS A 76 16.14 10.16 2.51
CA LYS A 76 16.43 10.55 3.90
C LYS A 76 16.49 12.07 4.07
N GLU A 77 16.47 12.82 2.97
CA GLU A 77 16.70 14.26 2.95
C GLU A 77 15.43 15.10 3.07
N ILE A 78 14.24 14.50 2.92
CA ILE A 78 12.95 15.19 3.09
C ILE A 78 12.35 14.77 4.42
N ASN A 79 12.09 15.73 5.30
CA ASN A 79 11.34 15.51 6.52
C ASN A 79 9.84 15.47 6.20
N ILE A 80 9.25 14.27 6.26
CA ILE A 80 7.82 14.05 6.04
C ILE A 80 7.20 13.54 7.34
N ASP A 81 6.20 14.26 7.84
CA ASP A 81 5.42 13.86 9.01
C ASP A 81 4.33 12.85 8.60
N ALA A 82 4.76 11.60 8.39
CA ALA A 82 3.91 10.47 8.01
C ALA A 82 4.51 9.14 8.50
N PRO A 83 3.73 8.07 8.67
CA PRO A 83 4.24 6.74 8.99
C PRO A 83 5.23 6.22 7.93
N TYR A 84 6.04 5.24 8.32
CA TYR A 84 7.12 4.69 7.48
C TYR A 84 6.64 4.23 6.10
N PHE A 85 5.55 3.46 6.01
CA PHE A 85 5.03 2.95 4.73
C PHE A 85 4.52 4.08 3.81
N ARG A 86 3.91 5.14 4.38
CA ARG A 86 3.45 6.31 3.64
C ARG A 86 4.63 7.11 3.05
N ARG A 87 5.70 7.30 3.83
CA ARG A 87 6.96 7.90 3.32
C ARG A 87 7.65 7.02 2.28
N LYS A 88 7.65 5.71 2.49
CA LYS A 88 8.26 4.74 1.57
C LYS A 88 7.54 4.78 0.21
N SER A 89 6.21 4.71 0.20
CA SER A 89 5.43 4.80 -1.04
C SER A 89 5.69 6.12 -1.78
N TYR A 90 5.77 7.25 -1.07
CA TYR A 90 6.07 8.53 -1.70
C TYR A 90 7.51 8.61 -2.26
N SER A 91 8.50 8.05 -1.55
CA SER A 91 9.87 7.96 -2.05
C SER A 91 9.97 7.08 -3.31
N ILE A 92 9.19 6.00 -3.33
CA ILE A 92 9.07 5.10 -4.49
C ILE A 92 8.45 5.82 -5.68
N TYR A 93 7.38 6.59 -5.45
CA TYR A 93 6.75 7.42 -6.47
C TYR A 93 7.77 8.37 -7.13
N LEU A 94 8.54 9.11 -6.32
CA LEU A 94 9.56 10.02 -6.81
C LEU A 94 10.65 9.28 -7.61
N TRP A 95 11.10 8.12 -7.13
CA TRP A 95 12.07 7.29 -7.84
C TRP A 95 11.54 6.82 -9.20
N LEU A 96 10.28 6.35 -9.26
CA LEU A 96 9.66 5.92 -10.52
C LEU A 96 9.49 7.07 -11.50
N LYS A 97 9.16 8.27 -11.01
CA LYS A 97 9.04 9.48 -11.84
C LYS A 97 10.38 9.82 -12.51
N GLU A 98 11.49 9.72 -11.78
CA GLU A 98 12.85 9.91 -12.32
C GLU A 98 13.31 8.77 -13.25
N ASN A 99 12.73 7.57 -13.11
CA ASN A 99 13.10 6.36 -13.85
C ASN A 99 11.93 5.82 -14.69
N ASN A 100 11.12 6.70 -15.28
CA ASN A 100 9.92 6.34 -16.01
C ASN A 100 10.23 5.79 -17.43
N ILE A 101 10.84 4.61 -17.49
CA ILE A 101 11.29 3.95 -18.72
C ILE A 101 10.65 2.57 -18.93
N TYR A 102 9.72 2.17 -18.06
CA TYR A 102 9.14 0.82 -18.04
C TYR A 102 7.81 0.78 -18.78
N ASP A 103 7.63 -0.25 -19.62
CA ASP A 103 6.37 -0.53 -20.29
C ASP A 103 5.34 -1.11 -19.29
N THR A 104 5.82 -1.89 -18.32
CA THR A 104 4.97 -2.57 -17.33
C THR A 104 5.67 -2.62 -15.98
N VAL A 105 4.93 -2.24 -14.93
CA VAL A 105 5.33 -2.36 -13.54
C VAL A 105 4.40 -3.37 -12.87
N ILE A 106 4.98 -4.37 -12.22
CA ILE A 106 4.26 -5.41 -11.48
C ILE A 106 4.64 -5.27 -10.00
N SER A 107 3.66 -5.17 -9.12
CA SER A 107 3.88 -5.17 -7.67
C SER A 107 2.71 -5.82 -6.94
N CYS A 108 2.75 -5.84 -5.62
CA CYS A 108 1.64 -6.30 -4.79
C CYS A 108 1.03 -5.14 -4.01
N GLU A 109 -0.15 -5.39 -3.45
CA GLU A 109 -0.86 -4.47 -2.56
C GLU A 109 -0.14 -4.30 -1.22
N TRP A 110 0.54 -5.33 -0.75
CA TRP A 110 1.13 -5.37 0.59
C TRP A 110 2.20 -4.28 0.80
N GLN A 111 2.13 -3.59 1.94
CA GLN A 111 2.91 -2.39 2.29
C GLN A 111 2.62 -1.15 1.43
N ALA A 112 1.67 -1.22 0.51
CA ALA A 112 1.15 -0.12 -0.29
C ALA A 112 2.22 0.69 -1.05
N ASP A 113 3.27 0.04 -1.54
CA ASP A 113 4.40 0.70 -2.21
C ASP A 113 3.97 1.58 -3.39
N LEU A 114 2.94 1.16 -4.15
CA LEU A 114 2.44 1.85 -5.33
C LEU A 114 1.38 2.94 -5.06
N TYR A 115 1.02 3.24 -3.80
CA TYR A 115 -0.11 4.11 -3.48
C TYR A 115 -0.06 5.48 -4.19
N TYR A 116 1.01 6.26 -3.99
CA TYR A 116 1.16 7.58 -4.62
C TYR A 116 1.42 7.51 -6.13
N THR A 117 2.09 6.46 -6.59
CA THR A 117 2.32 6.22 -8.03
C THR A 117 1.00 6.03 -8.77
N LEU A 118 0.10 5.20 -8.24
CA LEU A 118 -1.20 4.94 -8.84
C LEU A 118 -2.16 6.13 -8.70
N LEU A 119 -2.04 6.95 -7.64
CA LEU A 119 -2.72 8.24 -7.57
C LEU A 119 -2.29 9.16 -8.71
N SER A 120 -0.98 9.33 -8.92
CA SER A 120 -0.45 10.19 -10.01
C SER A 120 -0.93 9.70 -11.37
N LYS A 121 -0.85 8.38 -11.60
CA LYS A 121 -1.40 7.79 -12.81
C LYS A 121 -2.89 8.04 -12.95
N LYS A 122 -3.69 7.84 -11.91
CA LYS A 122 -5.14 8.03 -11.97
C LYS A 122 -5.52 9.49 -12.24
N ASN A 123 -4.70 10.44 -11.79
CA ASN A 123 -4.80 11.87 -12.10
C ASN A 123 -4.37 12.22 -13.53
N GLY A 124 -3.70 11.30 -14.26
CA GLY A 124 -3.12 11.62 -15.57
C GLY A 124 -1.96 12.61 -15.50
N THR A 125 -1.32 12.74 -14.33
CA THR A 125 -0.17 13.64 -14.13
C THR A 125 1.14 12.97 -14.53
N ASP A 126 1.25 11.65 -14.31
CA ASP A 126 2.41 10.86 -14.72
C ASP A 126 1.99 9.45 -15.19
N PHE A 127 2.95 8.69 -15.74
CA PHE A 127 2.83 7.26 -16.08
C PHE A 127 1.71 6.86 -17.06
N GLU A 128 1.31 7.75 -17.96
CA GLU A 128 0.25 7.47 -18.93
C GLU A 128 0.57 6.24 -19.82
N ASN A 129 1.85 6.02 -20.12
CA ASN A 129 2.33 4.96 -21.01
C ASN A 129 2.76 3.67 -20.29
N THR A 130 2.78 3.65 -18.95
CA THR A 130 3.27 2.51 -18.17
C THR A 130 2.10 1.73 -17.62
N LYS A 131 1.98 0.44 -17.92
CA LYS A 131 0.94 -0.43 -17.34
C LYS A 131 1.30 -0.87 -15.91
N PHE A 132 0.35 -0.82 -14.98
CA PHE A 132 0.53 -1.32 -13.62
C PHE A 132 -0.32 -2.57 -13.37
N ILE A 133 0.33 -3.69 -13.09
CA ILE A 133 -0.30 -4.94 -12.67
C ILE A 133 -0.11 -5.08 -11.16
N VAL A 134 -1.21 -5.19 -10.41
CA VAL A 134 -1.17 -5.52 -8.98
C VAL A 134 -1.40 -7.03 -8.83
N ASN A 135 -0.33 -7.77 -8.55
CA ASN A 135 -0.36 -9.19 -8.19
C ASN A 135 -0.70 -9.32 -6.71
N THR A 136 -1.94 -9.67 -6.41
CA THR A 136 -2.48 -9.69 -5.05
C THR A 136 -2.01 -10.91 -4.28
N HIS A 137 -1.55 -10.71 -3.04
CA HIS A 137 -1.03 -11.79 -2.22
C HIS A 137 -1.81 -12.01 -0.93
N SER A 138 -1.84 -11.06 -0.02
CA SER A 138 -2.51 -11.14 1.29
C SER A 138 -2.26 -9.79 1.96
N SER A 139 -3.22 -8.87 1.83
CA SER A 139 -3.16 -7.57 2.50
C SER A 139 -2.98 -7.72 4.01
N THR A 140 -2.53 -6.65 4.66
CA THR A 140 -2.37 -6.60 6.11
C THR A 140 -3.72 -6.81 6.80
N LEU A 141 -4.81 -6.24 6.27
CA LEU A 141 -6.18 -6.49 6.78
C LEU A 141 -6.56 -7.97 6.72
N TRP A 142 -6.29 -8.63 5.59
CA TRP A 142 -6.55 -10.06 5.44
C TRP A 142 -5.75 -10.89 6.46
N ALA A 143 -4.48 -10.53 6.66
CA ALA A 143 -3.59 -11.25 7.59
C ALA A 143 -4.05 -11.07 9.04
N ASP A 144 -4.46 -9.87 9.42
CA ASP A 144 -4.93 -9.55 10.77
C ASP A 144 -6.26 -10.24 11.07
N GLU A 145 -7.21 -10.22 10.15
CA GLU A 145 -8.46 -10.99 10.29
C GLU A 145 -8.17 -12.49 10.47
N GLY A 146 -7.25 -13.04 9.68
CA GLY A 146 -6.81 -14.44 9.80
C GLY A 146 -6.10 -14.77 11.12
N ASN A 147 -5.53 -13.76 11.79
CA ASN A 147 -4.92 -13.88 13.11
C ASN A 147 -5.89 -13.54 14.26
N TYR A 148 -7.14 -13.16 13.97
CA TYR A 148 -8.09 -12.59 14.94
C TYR A 148 -7.54 -11.36 15.65
N GLN A 149 -6.79 -10.53 14.92
CA GLN A 149 -6.13 -9.34 15.41
C GLN A 149 -6.93 -8.09 14.99
N LEU A 150 -7.12 -7.19 15.94
CA LEU A 150 -7.65 -5.85 15.67
C LEU A 150 -6.49 -4.88 15.37
N PRO A 151 -6.72 -3.81 14.57
CA PRO A 151 -5.73 -2.77 14.41
C PRO A 151 -5.41 -2.14 15.78
N TYR A 152 -4.12 -1.98 16.07
CA TYR A 152 -3.65 -1.53 17.39
C TYR A 152 -3.34 -0.03 17.45
N ASP A 153 -3.19 0.64 16.30
CA ASP A 153 -2.96 2.09 16.21
C ASP A 153 -3.51 2.68 14.89
N GLN A 154 -3.46 4.01 14.78
CA GLN A 154 -3.89 4.76 13.60
C GLN A 154 -3.08 4.40 12.35
N ASN A 155 -1.77 4.16 12.48
CA ASN A 155 -0.91 3.82 11.34
C ASN A 155 -1.32 2.50 10.70
N HIS A 156 -1.79 1.56 11.52
CA HIS A 156 -2.34 0.30 11.03
C HIS A 156 -3.58 0.51 10.15
N LEU A 157 -4.49 1.40 10.57
CA LEU A 157 -5.67 1.76 9.78
C LEU A 157 -5.28 2.47 8.47
N GLU A 158 -4.32 3.41 8.51
CA GLU A 158 -3.82 4.07 7.30
C GLU A 158 -3.28 3.05 6.29
N LEU A 159 -2.57 2.02 6.77
CA LEU A 159 -2.03 0.97 5.91
C LEU A 159 -3.14 0.16 5.24
N TYR A 160 -4.18 -0.26 5.97
CA TYR A 160 -5.32 -0.97 5.37
C TYR A 160 -5.96 -0.18 4.23
N TYR A 161 -6.15 1.13 4.45
CA TYR A 161 -6.69 2.02 3.43
C TYR A 161 -5.76 2.11 2.21
N MET A 162 -4.46 2.34 2.41
CA MET A 162 -3.52 2.46 1.29
C MET A 162 -3.41 1.17 0.47
N GLU A 163 -3.36 0.00 1.11
CA GLU A 163 -3.29 -1.30 0.40
C GLU A 163 -4.55 -1.56 -0.42
N LYS A 164 -5.73 -1.27 0.15
CA LYS A 164 -7.01 -1.31 -0.58
C LYS A 164 -6.95 -0.44 -1.83
N MET A 165 -6.53 0.82 -1.66
CA MET A 165 -6.48 1.77 -2.78
C MET A 165 -5.48 1.35 -3.87
N VAL A 166 -4.36 0.72 -3.53
CA VAL A 166 -3.44 0.15 -4.54
C VAL A 166 -4.16 -0.85 -5.45
N VAL A 167 -5.01 -1.72 -4.89
CA VAL A 167 -5.81 -2.65 -5.70
C VAL A 167 -6.85 -1.91 -6.54
N GLU A 168 -7.61 -0.98 -5.95
CA GLU A 168 -8.69 -0.28 -6.65
C GLU A 168 -8.20 0.64 -7.80
N MET A 169 -6.95 1.09 -7.74
CA MET A 169 -6.36 1.99 -8.74
C MET A 169 -5.49 1.27 -9.79
N ALA A 170 -5.30 -0.04 -9.67
CA ALA A 170 -4.51 -0.83 -10.61
C ALA A 170 -5.10 -0.77 -12.04
N ASP A 171 -4.26 -0.84 -13.07
CA ASP A 171 -4.76 -1.04 -14.44
C ASP A 171 -5.27 -2.48 -14.63
N GLU A 172 -4.61 -3.44 -13.99
CA GLU A 172 -4.99 -4.85 -13.99
C GLU A 172 -4.67 -5.47 -12.63
N VAL A 173 -5.59 -6.30 -12.12
CA VAL A 173 -5.38 -7.09 -10.91
C VAL A 173 -5.18 -8.55 -11.28
N VAL A 174 -4.05 -9.13 -10.89
CA VAL A 174 -3.83 -10.57 -10.99
C VAL A 174 -3.88 -11.14 -9.58
N SER A 175 -4.58 -12.25 -9.39
CA SER A 175 -4.60 -12.96 -8.11
C SER A 175 -4.24 -14.42 -8.35
N PRO A 176 -3.47 -15.06 -7.46
CA PRO A 176 -3.18 -16.48 -7.58
C PRO A 176 -4.33 -17.35 -7.05
N SER A 177 -5.46 -16.77 -6.63
CA SER A 177 -6.68 -17.52 -6.35
C SER A 177 -7.94 -16.69 -6.62
N GLN A 178 -9.02 -17.37 -6.97
CA GLN A 178 -10.37 -16.79 -7.00
C GLN A 178 -10.80 -16.40 -5.58
N TYR A 179 -10.44 -17.20 -4.57
CA TYR A 179 -10.73 -16.90 -3.17
C TYR A 179 -10.34 -15.48 -2.74
N LEU A 180 -9.13 -15.01 -3.09
CA LEU A 180 -8.70 -13.69 -2.64
C LEU A 180 -9.46 -12.57 -3.36
N ILE A 181 -9.81 -12.76 -4.63
CA ILE A 181 -10.70 -11.84 -5.37
C ILE A 181 -12.06 -11.75 -4.65
N ASP A 182 -12.66 -12.89 -4.34
CA ASP A 182 -13.95 -12.95 -3.66
C ASP A 182 -13.89 -12.33 -2.26
N TRP A 183 -12.78 -12.54 -1.52
CA TRP A 183 -12.55 -11.89 -0.25
C TRP A 183 -12.52 -10.36 -0.39
N MET A 184 -11.76 -9.81 -1.34
CA MET A 184 -11.70 -8.35 -1.56
C MET A 184 -13.08 -7.78 -1.92
N LEU A 185 -13.83 -8.47 -2.79
CA LEU A 185 -15.20 -8.08 -3.15
C LEU A 185 -16.14 -8.14 -1.94
N SER A 186 -16.00 -9.13 -1.05
CA SER A 186 -16.77 -9.23 0.20
C SER A 186 -16.49 -8.09 1.18
N LYS A 187 -15.31 -7.44 1.07
CA LYS A 187 -14.93 -6.25 1.83
C LYS A 187 -15.35 -4.95 1.14
N HIS A 188 -16.14 -5.03 0.07
CA HIS A 188 -16.55 -3.89 -0.74
C HIS A 188 -15.36 -3.10 -1.31
N TRP A 189 -14.30 -3.80 -1.70
CA TRP A 189 -13.24 -3.20 -2.50
C TRP A 189 -13.71 -3.08 -3.95
N ASN A 190 -13.46 -1.94 -4.57
CA ASN A 190 -13.71 -1.69 -5.99
C ASN A 190 -12.61 -2.32 -6.85
N VAL A 191 -12.54 -3.66 -6.86
CA VAL A 191 -11.57 -4.38 -7.68
C VAL A 191 -11.88 -4.11 -9.17
N PRO A 192 -10.89 -3.68 -9.98
CA PRO A 192 -11.09 -3.39 -11.42
C PRO A 192 -11.74 -4.54 -12.20
N GLU A 193 -12.35 -4.20 -13.34
CA GLU A 193 -12.93 -5.19 -14.26
C GLU A 193 -11.85 -6.06 -14.92
N GLU A 194 -10.71 -5.47 -15.26
CA GLU A 194 -9.51 -6.19 -15.71
C GLU A 194 -8.87 -6.91 -14.52
N ARG A 195 -9.45 -8.06 -14.16
CA ARG A 195 -8.96 -8.93 -13.10
C ARG A 195 -8.91 -10.39 -13.52
N HIS A 196 -7.86 -11.10 -13.13
CA HIS A 196 -7.60 -12.47 -13.56
C HIS A 196 -7.10 -13.35 -12.42
N VAL A 197 -7.48 -14.63 -12.47
CA VAL A 197 -6.88 -15.67 -11.64
C VAL A 197 -5.74 -16.31 -12.42
N ILE A 198 -4.50 -16.10 -11.98
CA ILE A 198 -3.31 -16.70 -12.56
C ILE A 198 -2.44 -17.22 -11.41
N LEU A 199 -2.26 -18.54 -11.33
CA LEU A 199 -1.44 -19.14 -10.27
C LEU A 199 0.00 -18.60 -10.30
N ASN A 200 0.66 -18.66 -9.14
CA ASN A 200 2.06 -18.26 -9.07
C ASN A 200 2.94 -19.23 -9.89
N CYS A 201 4.01 -18.69 -10.50
CA CYS A 201 5.00 -19.50 -11.19
C CYS A 201 5.73 -20.48 -10.25
N GLU A 202 6.31 -21.53 -10.84
CA GLU A 202 7.14 -22.49 -10.12
C GLU A 202 8.31 -21.80 -9.40
N PRO A 203 8.59 -22.15 -8.11
CA PRO A 203 9.71 -21.61 -7.38
C PRO A 203 11.04 -21.80 -8.11
N PHE A 204 11.83 -20.74 -8.21
CA PHE A 204 13.15 -20.78 -8.83
C PHE A 204 14.11 -21.68 -8.04
N GLN A 205 14.89 -22.52 -8.72
CA GLN A 205 15.83 -23.47 -8.10
C GLN A 205 17.31 -23.08 -8.30
N GLY A 206 17.60 -21.86 -8.79
CA GLY A 206 18.97 -21.47 -9.13
C GLY A 206 19.82 -20.93 -7.99
N PHE A 207 19.27 -20.78 -6.78
CA PHE A 207 20.06 -20.45 -5.60
C PHE A 207 20.75 -21.71 -5.07
N VAL A 208 22.09 -21.73 -5.13
CA VAL A 208 22.90 -22.85 -4.64
C VAL A 208 22.74 -22.94 -3.12
N THR A 209 22.36 -24.12 -2.62
CA THR A 209 22.43 -24.48 -1.20
C THR A 209 23.82 -24.21 -0.67
N ARG A 210 23.95 -23.50 0.45
CA ARG A 210 25.25 -23.47 1.12
C ARG A 210 25.59 -24.89 1.58
N ASP A 211 26.74 -25.40 1.16
CA ASP A 211 27.25 -26.74 1.51
C ASP A 211 27.52 -26.91 3.02
N ASP A 212 27.42 -25.84 3.81
CA ASP A 212 27.72 -25.81 5.25
C ASP A 212 26.54 -26.24 6.14
N VAL A 213 25.32 -26.39 5.59
CA VAL A 213 24.14 -26.83 6.35
C VAL A 213 23.91 -28.32 6.10
N THR A 214 24.56 -29.15 6.90
CA THR A 214 24.14 -30.55 7.02
C THR A 214 22.77 -30.56 7.67
N VAL A 215 21.72 -30.96 6.93
CA VAL A 215 20.41 -31.24 7.50
C VAL A 215 20.63 -32.16 8.70
N LYS A 216 20.33 -31.68 9.91
CA LYS A 216 20.46 -32.48 11.14
C LYS A 216 19.41 -33.58 11.10
N ILE A 217 19.76 -34.68 10.45
CA ILE A 217 18.95 -35.90 10.43
C ILE A 217 19.23 -36.60 11.76
N ASN A 218 18.19 -36.85 12.56
CA ASN A 218 18.33 -37.77 13.69
C ASN A 218 18.80 -39.12 13.14
N GLU A 219 19.97 -39.60 13.60
CA GLU A 219 20.75 -40.71 13.02
C GLU A 219 20.08 -42.10 13.10
N LYS A 220 18.80 -42.19 13.46
CA LYS A 220 18.01 -43.43 13.35
C LYS A 220 16.61 -43.11 12.81
N PRO A 221 16.23 -43.60 11.62
CA PRO A 221 14.82 -43.68 11.28
C PRO A 221 14.20 -44.73 12.22
N ALA A 222 13.41 -44.28 13.20
CA ALA A 222 12.46 -45.19 13.82
C ALA A 222 11.51 -45.69 12.72
N SER A 223 11.15 -46.97 12.74
CA SER A 223 10.13 -47.52 11.85
C SER A 223 8.84 -46.70 12.00
N GLY A 224 8.36 -46.06 10.93
CA GLY A 224 7.12 -45.26 10.98
C GLY A 224 7.15 -44.02 10.08
N VAL A 225 6.04 -43.28 10.10
CA VAL A 225 5.86 -42.01 9.37
C VAL A 225 6.18 -40.83 10.29
N GLU A 226 6.99 -39.89 9.81
CA GLU A 226 7.23 -38.62 10.51
C GLU A 226 6.15 -37.61 10.14
N LEU A 227 5.48 -37.02 11.12
CA LEU A 227 4.52 -35.93 10.90
C LEU A 227 5.26 -34.59 10.92
N VAL A 228 5.14 -33.80 9.85
CA VAL A 228 5.85 -32.52 9.74
C VAL A 228 4.85 -31.38 9.58
N PHE A 229 4.66 -30.56 10.62
CA PHE A 229 3.97 -29.27 10.48
C PHE A 229 4.83 -28.36 9.60
N PHE A 230 4.25 -27.78 8.54
CA PHE A 230 4.99 -26.97 7.58
C PHE A 230 4.39 -25.58 7.37
N GLY A 231 5.04 -24.57 7.92
CA GLY A 231 4.61 -23.18 7.87
C GLY A 231 5.14 -22.36 9.05
N ARG A 232 4.90 -21.03 9.04
CA ARG A 232 5.22 -20.18 10.21
C ARG A 232 4.51 -20.72 11.46
N LEU A 233 5.18 -20.68 12.60
CA LEU A 233 4.69 -21.29 13.85
C LEU A 233 3.70 -20.38 14.58
N GLU A 234 2.61 -20.00 13.91
CA GLU A 234 1.60 -19.03 14.35
C GLU A 234 0.17 -19.58 14.27
N THR A 235 -0.79 -18.88 14.91
CA THR A 235 -2.21 -19.28 14.98
C THR A 235 -2.84 -19.46 13.60
N ARG A 236 -2.65 -18.50 12.70
CA ARG A 236 -3.22 -18.52 11.33
C ARG A 236 -2.76 -19.72 10.50
N LYS A 237 -1.55 -20.23 10.75
CA LYS A 237 -1.01 -21.44 10.10
C LYS A 237 -1.47 -22.74 10.77
N GLY A 238 -2.39 -22.65 11.73
CA GLY A 238 -3.06 -23.80 12.33
C GLY A 238 -2.26 -24.52 13.40
N LEU A 239 -1.28 -23.85 14.02
CA LEU A 239 -0.45 -24.44 15.08
C LEU A 239 -1.30 -25.10 16.17
N ASP A 240 -2.35 -24.40 16.62
CA ASP A 240 -3.28 -24.89 17.64
C ASP A 240 -4.14 -26.07 17.18
N ILE A 241 -4.56 -26.07 15.90
CA ILE A 241 -5.33 -27.17 15.32
C ILE A 241 -4.49 -28.44 15.35
N PHE A 242 -3.23 -28.34 14.91
CA PHE A 242 -2.33 -29.48 14.87
C PHE A 242 -2.00 -30.01 16.26
N LEU A 243 -1.63 -29.13 17.20
CA LEU A 243 -1.36 -29.53 18.58
C LEU A 243 -2.55 -30.24 19.24
N ARG A 244 -3.77 -29.79 18.96
CA ARG A 244 -5.00 -30.44 19.48
C ARG A 244 -5.32 -31.75 18.76
N ALA A 245 -5.00 -31.89 17.48
CA ALA A 245 -5.13 -33.15 16.74
C ALA A 245 -4.14 -34.21 17.26
N LEU A 246 -2.90 -33.82 17.57
CA LEU A 246 -1.89 -34.71 18.15
C LEU A 246 -2.34 -35.36 19.47
N ARG A 247 -3.10 -34.64 20.30
CA ARG A 247 -3.68 -35.17 21.56
C ARG A 247 -4.73 -36.25 21.35
N LYS A 248 -5.26 -36.39 20.13
CA LYS A 248 -6.29 -37.36 19.79
C LYS A 248 -5.72 -38.65 19.18
N LEU A 249 -4.42 -38.69 18.91
CA LEU A 249 -3.76 -39.88 18.35
C LEU A 249 -3.97 -41.08 19.30
N SER A 250 -4.45 -42.19 18.73
CA SER A 250 -4.56 -43.47 19.42
C SER A 250 -3.18 -44.07 19.65
N ASP A 251 -3.08 -45.09 20.50
CA ASP A 251 -1.80 -45.77 20.71
C ASP A 251 -1.35 -46.54 19.45
N GLU A 252 -2.27 -47.08 18.65
CA GLU A 252 -2.00 -47.64 17.31
C GLU A 252 -1.38 -46.60 16.35
N ASP A 253 -1.91 -45.36 16.38
CA ASP A 253 -1.35 -44.28 15.56
C ASP A 253 0.08 -43.94 15.99
N LYS A 254 0.33 -43.85 17.30
CA LYS A 254 1.65 -43.53 17.85
C LYS A 254 2.68 -44.60 17.52
N GLU A 255 2.31 -45.88 17.49
CA GLU A 255 3.19 -46.97 17.05
C GLU A 255 3.59 -46.85 15.58
N SER A 256 2.74 -46.22 14.76
CA SER A 256 2.99 -45.97 13.33
C SER A 256 3.74 -44.66 13.05
N ILE A 257 3.91 -43.80 14.07
CA ILE A 257 4.55 -42.48 13.94
C ILE A 257 5.97 -42.52 14.52
N SER A 258 6.96 -42.14 13.70
CA SER A 258 8.36 -42.10 14.12
C SER A 258 8.72 -40.82 14.90
N GLY A 259 7.95 -39.75 14.74
CA GLY A 259 8.14 -38.48 15.45
C GLY A 259 7.27 -37.35 14.86
N VAL A 260 7.31 -36.19 15.52
CA VAL A 260 6.63 -34.97 15.09
C VAL A 260 7.63 -33.83 14.98
N THR A 261 7.71 -33.20 13.81
CA THR A 261 8.56 -32.03 13.57
C THR A 261 7.70 -30.80 13.28
N PHE A 262 8.05 -29.67 13.90
CA PHE A 262 7.51 -28.35 13.60
C PHE A 262 8.55 -27.57 12.77
N LEU A 263 8.30 -27.43 11.47
CA LEU A 263 9.21 -26.81 10.52
C LEU A 263 8.70 -25.42 10.11
N GLY A 264 9.33 -24.37 10.64
CA GLY A 264 9.10 -22.99 10.23
C GLY A 264 9.52 -21.93 11.25
N LYS A 265 9.51 -20.65 10.81
CA LYS A 265 9.99 -19.51 11.61
C LYS A 265 9.21 -19.39 12.93
N ASN A 266 9.95 -19.25 14.03
CA ASN A 266 9.38 -18.94 15.34
C ASN A 266 8.78 -17.53 15.36
N VAL A 267 7.68 -17.35 16.07
CA VAL A 267 7.02 -16.06 16.28
C VAL A 267 6.71 -15.84 17.75
N THR A 268 6.51 -14.58 18.12
CA THR A 268 6.00 -14.22 19.45
C THR A 268 4.48 -14.39 19.45
N MET A 269 3.96 -15.18 20.40
CA MET A 269 2.54 -15.44 20.61
C MET A 269 2.13 -14.88 21.98
N GLY A 270 1.63 -13.65 21.99
CA GLY A 270 1.30 -12.95 23.24
C GLY A 270 2.55 -12.68 24.09
N LYS A 271 2.69 -13.38 25.23
CA LYS A 271 3.83 -13.24 26.15
C LYS A 271 4.88 -14.35 26.04
N THR A 272 4.71 -15.31 25.14
CA THR A 272 5.62 -16.46 24.96
C THR A 272 6.01 -16.60 23.50
N ASP A 273 7.12 -17.25 23.22
CA ASP A 273 7.50 -17.64 21.86
C ASP A 273 6.87 -18.99 21.47
N SER A 274 6.69 -19.20 20.17
CA SER A 274 6.09 -20.42 19.62
C SER A 274 6.83 -21.70 20.01
N PHE A 275 8.16 -21.66 20.15
CA PHE A 275 8.94 -22.83 20.56
C PHE A 275 8.58 -23.27 21.98
N THR A 276 8.61 -22.33 22.95
CA THR A 276 8.21 -22.58 24.33
C THR A 276 6.77 -23.08 24.41
N TYR A 277 5.86 -22.49 23.62
CA TYR A 277 4.48 -22.93 23.53
C TYR A 277 4.37 -24.39 23.06
N ILE A 278 5.01 -24.75 21.94
CA ILE A 278 5.01 -26.11 21.38
C ILE A 278 5.52 -27.14 22.39
N MET A 279 6.69 -26.88 22.99
CA MET A 279 7.30 -27.82 23.94
C MET A 279 6.41 -28.06 25.17
N ASN A 280 5.74 -27.02 25.67
CA ASN A 280 4.77 -27.15 26.76
C ASN A 280 3.53 -27.94 26.35
N GLN A 281 2.98 -27.68 25.15
CA GLN A 281 1.77 -28.36 24.67
C GLN A 281 1.99 -29.83 24.32
N THR A 282 3.26 -30.25 24.10
CA THR A 282 3.63 -31.60 23.66
C THR A 282 4.36 -32.44 24.71
N LYS A 283 4.59 -31.92 25.93
CA LYS A 283 5.33 -32.59 27.01
C LYS A 283 4.90 -34.04 27.31
N ASN A 284 3.60 -34.33 27.17
CA ASN A 284 3.01 -35.64 27.47
C ASN A 284 2.53 -36.37 26.20
N LEU A 285 3.04 -36.02 25.01
CA LEU A 285 2.58 -36.60 23.74
C LEU A 285 2.97 -38.09 23.59
N GLY A 286 4.07 -38.51 24.21
CA GLY A 286 4.61 -39.87 24.07
C GLY A 286 5.31 -40.13 22.73
N LEU A 287 5.60 -39.08 21.97
CA LEU A 287 6.35 -39.11 20.70
C LEU A 287 7.56 -38.18 20.79
N ALA A 288 8.60 -38.45 20.00
CA ALA A 288 9.72 -37.53 19.83
C ALA A 288 9.22 -36.25 19.12
N VAL A 289 9.56 -35.09 19.67
CA VAL A 289 9.18 -33.77 19.12
C VAL A 289 10.43 -32.97 18.78
N ASN A 290 10.45 -32.41 17.59
CA ASN A 290 11.53 -31.56 17.09
C ASN A 290 10.96 -30.22 16.57
N VAL A 291 11.72 -29.14 16.71
CA VAL A 291 11.36 -27.82 16.18
C VAL A 291 12.54 -27.31 15.36
N ILE A 292 12.31 -27.07 14.06
CA ILE A 292 13.29 -26.56 13.12
C ILE A 292 12.82 -25.17 12.67
N SER A 293 13.49 -24.13 13.16
CA SER A 293 13.07 -22.74 12.94
C SER A 293 14.01 -21.90 12.10
N ASP A 294 15.12 -22.48 11.65
CA ASP A 294 16.24 -21.79 11.02
C ASP A 294 16.47 -22.16 9.55
N TYR A 295 15.71 -23.12 9.00
CA TYR A 295 15.80 -23.52 7.59
C TYR A 295 15.28 -22.41 6.68
N ASP A 296 16.02 -22.16 5.60
CA ASP A 296 15.53 -21.43 4.44
C ASP A 296 14.63 -22.35 3.59
N ARG A 297 14.08 -21.81 2.50
CA ARG A 297 13.17 -22.56 1.62
C ARG A 297 13.83 -23.82 1.05
N THR A 298 15.06 -23.71 0.56
CA THR A 298 15.74 -24.85 -0.10
C THR A 298 15.97 -25.99 0.89
N ASN A 299 16.47 -25.69 2.09
CA ASN A 299 16.66 -26.70 3.14
C ASN A 299 15.32 -27.30 3.61
N ALA A 300 14.28 -26.46 3.76
CA ALA A 300 12.95 -26.94 4.11
C ALA A 300 12.36 -27.87 3.04
N ASN A 301 12.54 -27.54 1.76
CA ASN A 301 12.09 -28.35 0.64
C ASN A 301 12.82 -29.71 0.59
N GLU A 302 14.13 -29.74 0.79
CA GLU A 302 14.89 -31.01 0.87
C GLU A 302 14.46 -31.85 2.09
N TYR A 303 14.13 -31.20 3.21
CA TYR A 303 13.67 -31.89 4.41
C TYR A 303 12.35 -32.65 4.21
N ILE A 304 11.38 -32.04 3.51
CA ILE A 304 10.05 -32.63 3.31
C ILE A 304 10.02 -33.72 2.22
N LYS A 305 11.02 -33.75 1.31
CA LYS A 305 11.15 -34.78 0.27
C LYS A 305 11.62 -36.14 0.78
N ARG A 306 12.01 -36.24 2.06
CA ARG A 306 12.46 -37.50 2.66
C ARG A 306 11.38 -38.58 2.59
N LYS A 307 11.81 -39.83 2.54
CA LYS A 307 10.90 -40.99 2.61
C LYS A 307 10.18 -41.02 3.96
N ASN A 308 8.94 -41.53 3.96
CA ASN A 308 8.11 -41.69 5.16
C ASN A 308 7.81 -40.39 5.91
N VAL A 309 7.74 -39.26 5.22
CA VAL A 309 7.24 -37.99 5.77
C VAL A 309 5.78 -37.79 5.34
N LEU A 310 4.95 -37.32 6.27
CA LEU A 310 3.63 -36.76 6.00
C LEU A 310 3.63 -35.29 6.43
N VAL A 311 3.58 -34.39 5.45
CA VAL A 311 3.54 -32.95 5.68
C VAL A 311 2.12 -32.53 6.04
N ILE A 312 1.97 -31.70 7.07
CA ILE A 312 0.69 -31.19 7.57
C ILE A 312 0.68 -29.68 7.44
N ILE A 313 -0.29 -29.14 6.70
CA ILE A 313 -0.47 -27.71 6.44
C ILE A 313 -1.86 -27.28 6.95
N PRO A 314 -2.02 -27.07 8.26
CA PRO A 314 -3.33 -26.95 8.91
C PRO A 314 -3.86 -25.53 9.00
N SER A 315 -3.47 -24.66 8.07
CA SER A 315 -3.81 -23.25 8.05
C SER A 315 -5.32 -23.00 8.24
N LEU A 316 -5.64 -21.92 8.96
CA LEU A 316 -7.00 -21.42 9.13
C LEU A 316 -7.46 -20.64 7.90
N VAL A 317 -6.52 -19.99 7.21
CA VAL A 317 -6.77 -19.21 6.00
C VAL A 317 -5.48 -19.13 5.17
N GLU A 318 -5.61 -19.25 3.85
CA GLU A 318 -4.51 -19.12 2.89
C GLU A 318 -5.01 -18.48 1.58
N ASN A 319 -4.15 -17.73 0.89
CA ASN A 319 -4.40 -17.37 -0.50
C ASN A 319 -3.97 -18.54 -1.41
N SER A 320 -2.75 -18.51 -1.94
CA SER A 320 -2.16 -19.58 -2.75
C SER A 320 -0.81 -19.98 -2.15
N PRO A 321 -0.79 -20.89 -1.15
CA PRO A 321 0.40 -21.14 -0.35
C PRO A 321 1.44 -21.99 -1.08
N TYR A 322 2.68 -21.50 -1.14
CA TYR A 322 3.80 -22.26 -1.70
C TYR A 322 4.10 -23.56 -0.94
N THR A 323 3.76 -23.64 0.35
CA THR A 323 3.92 -24.90 1.10
C THR A 323 3.11 -26.05 0.50
N VAL A 324 1.91 -25.77 -0.02
CA VAL A 324 1.09 -26.75 -0.75
C VAL A 324 1.61 -26.93 -2.17
N TYR A 325 1.87 -25.81 -2.88
CA TYR A 325 2.39 -25.84 -4.25
C TYR A 325 3.66 -26.68 -4.38
N GLU A 326 4.63 -26.49 -3.48
CA GLU A 326 5.90 -27.22 -3.46
C GLU A 326 5.67 -28.72 -3.16
N CYS A 327 4.69 -29.07 -2.32
CA CYS A 327 4.35 -30.48 -2.11
C CYS A 327 3.81 -31.14 -3.40
N LEU A 328 2.97 -30.42 -4.15
CA LEU A 328 2.36 -30.90 -5.38
C LEU A 328 3.38 -31.15 -6.49
N ILE A 329 4.29 -30.20 -6.73
CA ILE A 329 5.31 -30.34 -7.79
C ILE A 329 6.43 -31.32 -7.42
N ASN A 330 6.71 -31.52 -6.12
CA ASN A 330 7.79 -32.41 -5.65
C ASN A 330 7.31 -33.81 -5.26
N ASN A 331 6.04 -34.16 -5.53
CA ASN A 331 5.49 -35.48 -5.24
C ASN A 331 5.66 -35.87 -3.75
N VAL A 332 5.35 -34.94 -2.84
CA VAL A 332 5.45 -35.08 -1.37
C VAL A 332 4.10 -35.53 -0.81
N ASN A 333 4.11 -36.41 0.20
CA ASN A 333 2.87 -36.77 0.89
C ASN A 333 2.46 -35.63 1.83
N PHE A 334 1.27 -35.09 1.63
CA PHE A 334 0.77 -34.02 2.49
C PHE A 334 -0.71 -34.18 2.85
N LEU A 335 -1.11 -33.37 3.84
CA LEU A 335 -2.48 -33.01 4.19
C LEU A 335 -2.54 -31.49 4.31
N ALA A 336 -3.59 -30.87 3.75
CA ALA A 336 -3.80 -29.44 3.85
C ALA A 336 -5.24 -29.10 4.25
N SER A 337 -5.43 -27.97 4.92
CA SER A 337 -6.77 -27.47 5.24
C SER A 337 -7.57 -27.14 3.96
N ASN A 338 -8.87 -27.44 3.96
CA ASN A 338 -9.83 -27.01 2.95
C ASN A 338 -10.27 -25.57 3.23
N VAL A 339 -9.36 -24.61 3.03
CA VAL A 339 -9.59 -23.19 3.28
C VAL A 339 -8.96 -22.34 2.19
N GLY A 340 -9.57 -21.18 1.96
CA GLY A 340 -9.02 -20.18 1.05
C GLY A 340 -8.77 -20.73 -0.35
N GLY A 341 -7.64 -20.37 -0.96
CA GLY A 341 -7.26 -20.85 -2.30
C GLY A 341 -6.49 -22.18 -2.32
N ILE A 342 -6.34 -22.90 -1.18
CA ILE A 342 -5.71 -24.23 -1.18
C ILE A 342 -6.40 -25.20 -2.15
N PRO A 343 -7.75 -25.33 -2.16
CA PRO A 343 -8.42 -26.30 -3.03
C PRO A 343 -8.24 -26.00 -4.52
N GLU A 344 -8.00 -24.74 -4.88
CA GLU A 344 -7.77 -24.31 -6.26
C GLU A 344 -6.42 -24.81 -6.82
N LEU A 345 -5.47 -25.16 -5.95
CA LEU A 345 -4.18 -25.73 -6.36
C LEU A 345 -4.26 -27.24 -6.65
N ILE A 346 -5.30 -27.92 -6.21
CA ILE A 346 -5.37 -29.39 -6.17
C ILE A 346 -6.51 -29.87 -7.09
N PRO A 347 -6.29 -30.87 -7.97
CA PRO A 347 -7.37 -31.47 -8.75
C PRO A 347 -8.51 -31.96 -7.86
N GLN A 348 -9.75 -31.70 -8.28
CA GLN A 348 -10.95 -31.91 -7.47
C GLN A 348 -11.10 -33.37 -7.01
N GLU A 349 -10.69 -34.33 -7.84
CA GLU A 349 -10.73 -35.76 -7.57
C GLU A 349 -9.89 -36.18 -6.35
N HIS A 350 -8.86 -35.41 -6.00
CA HIS A 350 -7.96 -35.70 -4.88
C HIS A 350 -8.34 -34.97 -3.59
N HIS A 351 -9.31 -34.05 -3.63
CA HIS A 351 -9.70 -33.26 -2.45
C HIS A 351 -10.08 -34.14 -1.26
N ALA A 352 -10.84 -35.21 -1.50
CA ALA A 352 -11.25 -36.13 -0.45
C ALA A 352 -10.08 -36.89 0.20
N GLU A 353 -8.91 -36.95 -0.43
CA GLU A 353 -7.77 -37.72 0.04
C GLU A 353 -6.78 -36.85 0.82
N VAL A 354 -6.63 -35.58 0.42
CA VAL A 354 -5.58 -34.68 0.96
C VAL A 354 -6.10 -33.47 1.72
N LEU A 355 -7.40 -33.14 1.61
CA LEU A 355 -7.98 -31.98 2.29
C LEU A 355 -8.79 -32.35 3.53
N PHE A 356 -8.73 -31.49 4.55
CA PHE A 356 -9.54 -31.58 5.77
C PHE A 356 -10.16 -30.23 6.13
N ILE A 357 -11.34 -30.25 6.74
CA ILE A 357 -11.91 -29.08 7.39
C ILE A 357 -10.99 -28.69 8.56
N PRO A 358 -10.59 -27.41 8.72
CA PRO A 358 -9.57 -26.96 9.68
C PRO A 358 -10.03 -27.08 11.15
N THR A 359 -10.24 -28.32 11.62
CA THR A 359 -10.63 -28.67 12.97
C THR A 359 -9.73 -29.78 13.50
N PRO A 360 -9.46 -29.83 14.81
CA PRO A 360 -8.63 -30.87 15.39
C PRO A 360 -9.16 -32.30 15.15
N VAL A 361 -10.48 -32.46 15.05
CA VAL A 361 -11.13 -33.77 14.86
C VAL A 361 -10.94 -34.26 13.43
N ASP A 362 -11.21 -33.43 12.44
CA ASP A 362 -11.10 -33.82 11.04
C ASP A 362 -9.64 -34.02 10.61
N LEU A 363 -8.73 -33.16 11.10
CA LEU A 363 -7.29 -33.35 10.92
C LEU A 363 -6.81 -34.69 11.50
N TYR A 364 -7.21 -35.01 12.74
CA TYR A 364 -6.89 -36.32 13.33
C TYR A 364 -7.41 -37.47 12.45
N GLY A 365 -8.66 -37.41 12.00
CA GLY A 365 -9.25 -38.42 11.14
C GLY A 365 -8.48 -38.61 9.83
N LYS A 366 -8.04 -37.52 9.20
CA LYS A 366 -7.18 -37.57 8.01
C LYS A 366 -5.79 -38.13 8.28
N ILE A 367 -5.16 -37.76 9.40
CA ILE A 367 -3.87 -38.34 9.80
C ILE A 367 -4.01 -39.86 9.94
N HIS A 368 -5.01 -40.33 10.70
CA HIS A 368 -5.29 -41.76 10.88
C HIS A 368 -5.47 -42.49 9.54
N TYR A 369 -6.27 -41.92 8.64
CA TYR A 369 -6.48 -42.47 7.30
C TYR A 369 -5.18 -42.52 6.47
N ARG A 370 -4.36 -41.45 6.50
CA ARG A 370 -3.14 -41.35 5.69
C ARG A 370 -1.98 -42.18 6.21
N LEU A 371 -1.90 -42.45 7.52
CA LEU A 371 -0.94 -43.41 8.07
C LEU A 371 -1.11 -44.80 7.43
N LYS A 372 -2.36 -45.17 7.10
CA LYS A 372 -2.69 -46.45 6.43
C LYS A 372 -2.60 -46.38 4.91
N ASN A 373 -2.61 -45.17 4.33
CA ASN A 373 -2.69 -44.94 2.88
C ASN A 373 -1.69 -43.87 2.42
N ILE A 374 -0.41 -44.00 2.79
CA ILE A 374 0.55 -42.89 2.68
C ILE A 374 0.90 -42.48 1.24
N ASN A 375 0.72 -43.34 0.24
CA ASN A 375 1.26 -43.14 -1.12
C ASN A 375 0.41 -42.26 -2.06
N ILE A 376 -0.68 -41.66 -1.60
CA ILE A 376 -1.48 -40.72 -2.41
C ILE A 376 -0.71 -39.39 -2.55
N LYS A 377 -0.47 -38.97 -3.81
CA LYS A 377 0.32 -37.79 -4.14
C LYS A 377 -0.25 -37.09 -5.38
N PRO A 378 -1.15 -36.11 -5.20
CA PRO A 378 -1.72 -35.37 -6.31
C PRO A 378 -0.69 -34.45 -6.96
N GLY A 379 -0.87 -34.20 -8.27
CA GLY A 379 -0.18 -33.12 -8.98
C GLY A 379 -0.92 -31.78 -8.86
N LEU A 380 -0.33 -30.72 -9.42
CA LEU A 380 -0.94 -29.39 -9.48
C LEU A 380 -2.19 -29.40 -10.38
N ALA A 381 -3.22 -28.63 -10.02
CA ALA A 381 -4.48 -28.53 -10.79
C ALA A 381 -4.30 -27.94 -12.19
N GLU A 382 -3.29 -27.10 -12.38
CA GLU A 382 -2.94 -26.47 -13.64
C GLU A 382 -1.48 -26.80 -14.01
N SER A 383 -1.20 -26.92 -15.31
CA SER A 383 0.16 -27.18 -15.77
C SER A 383 1.04 -25.93 -15.67
N GLN A 384 2.33 -26.13 -15.36
CA GLN A 384 3.27 -25.01 -15.25
C GLN A 384 3.43 -24.21 -16.55
N ASP A 385 3.26 -24.84 -17.70
CA ASP A 385 3.38 -24.16 -19.00
C ASP A 385 2.18 -23.26 -19.27
N ASN A 386 0.96 -23.69 -18.92
CA ASN A 386 -0.23 -22.85 -18.99
C ASN A 386 -0.13 -21.64 -18.03
N ILE A 387 0.42 -21.84 -16.82
CA ILE A 387 0.64 -20.76 -15.86
C ILE A 387 1.60 -19.70 -16.45
N LYS A 388 2.73 -20.12 -17.04
CA LYS A 388 3.69 -19.21 -17.68
C LYS A 388 3.04 -18.45 -18.83
N GLU A 389 2.31 -19.14 -19.69
CA GLU A 389 1.64 -18.53 -20.84
C GLU A 389 0.60 -17.49 -20.40
N ALA A 390 -0.19 -17.78 -19.36
CA ALA A 390 -1.13 -16.82 -18.80
C ALA A 390 -0.44 -15.54 -18.29
N TRP A 391 0.71 -15.66 -17.61
CA TRP A 391 1.52 -14.51 -17.20
C TRP A 391 2.09 -13.75 -18.40
N PHE A 392 2.52 -14.44 -19.45
CA PHE A 392 3.00 -13.80 -20.68
C PHE A 392 1.91 -12.98 -21.36
N VAL A 393 0.69 -13.53 -21.45
CA VAL A 393 -0.48 -12.83 -21.98
C VAL A 393 -0.83 -11.61 -21.14
N ALA A 394 -0.83 -11.73 -19.80
CA ALA A 394 -1.12 -10.62 -18.89
C ALA A 394 -0.10 -9.47 -19.07
N VAL A 395 1.19 -9.79 -19.14
CA VAL A 395 2.25 -8.81 -19.39
C VAL A 395 2.11 -8.16 -20.77
N GLU A 396 1.76 -8.92 -21.80
CA GLU A 396 1.65 -8.41 -23.17
C GLU A 396 0.42 -7.53 -23.41
N ARG A 397 -0.69 -7.80 -22.72
CA ARG A 397 -1.95 -7.08 -22.90
C ARG A 397 -1.75 -5.57 -22.77
N LYS A 398 -2.22 -4.83 -23.78
CA LYS A 398 -2.11 -3.37 -23.82
C LYS A 398 -3.03 -2.73 -22.80
N ASN A 399 -2.56 -1.64 -22.20
CA ASN A 399 -3.41 -0.74 -21.44
C ASN A 399 -4.18 0.16 -22.41
N ASN A 400 -5.51 0.12 -22.35
CA ASN A 400 -6.39 0.91 -23.23
C ASN A 400 -6.88 2.20 -22.57
N ARG A 401 -6.37 2.55 -21.37
CA ARG A 401 -6.76 3.77 -20.67
C ARG A 401 -6.29 5.01 -21.43
N ALA A 402 -7.25 5.82 -21.89
CA ALA A 402 -6.97 7.11 -22.51
C ALA A 402 -7.01 8.23 -21.46
N PHE A 403 -5.99 9.08 -21.48
CA PHE A 403 -5.91 10.28 -20.64
C PHE A 403 -6.36 11.51 -21.42
N LYS A 404 -7.16 12.36 -20.78
CA LYS A 404 -7.59 13.65 -21.32
C LYS A 404 -6.48 14.67 -21.13
N LYS A 405 -6.21 15.44 -22.18
CA LYS A 405 -5.31 16.59 -22.15
C LYS A 405 -6.11 17.89 -22.08
N ILE A 406 -5.50 18.92 -21.50
CA ILE A 406 -6.06 20.27 -21.52
C ILE A 406 -6.10 20.75 -22.96
N ASN A 407 -7.29 21.15 -23.42
CA ASN A 407 -7.47 21.81 -24.70
C ASN A 407 -7.55 23.31 -24.43
N GLU A 408 -6.54 24.07 -24.88
CA GLU A 408 -6.45 25.52 -24.64
C GLU A 408 -7.73 26.26 -25.06
N ALA A 409 -8.37 25.84 -26.17
CA ALA A 409 -9.57 26.49 -26.69
C ALA A 409 -10.82 26.31 -25.81
N ASN A 410 -10.88 25.24 -25.01
CA ASN A 410 -12.03 24.87 -24.19
C ASN A 410 -11.61 24.52 -22.74
N SER A 411 -10.58 25.20 -22.24
CA SER A 411 -10.05 24.98 -20.91
C SER A 411 -11.05 25.51 -19.86
N PRO A 412 -11.37 24.78 -18.77
CA PRO A 412 -12.35 25.24 -17.79
C PRO A 412 -11.87 26.46 -17.00
N LEU A 413 -12.73 27.45 -16.76
CA LEU A 413 -12.36 28.60 -15.94
C LEU A 413 -12.15 28.16 -14.48
N VAL A 414 -11.01 28.53 -13.90
CA VAL A 414 -10.71 28.33 -12.47
C VAL A 414 -10.80 29.68 -11.74
N SER A 415 -11.65 29.77 -10.73
CA SER A 415 -11.71 30.93 -9.85
C SER A 415 -10.82 30.71 -8.62
N VAL A 416 -9.72 31.44 -8.55
CA VAL A 416 -8.82 31.43 -7.40
C VAL A 416 -9.40 32.35 -6.31
N CYS A 417 -9.83 31.75 -5.21
CA CYS A 417 -10.48 32.40 -4.08
C CYS A 417 -9.45 32.65 -2.97
N ILE A 418 -9.06 33.91 -2.80
CA ILE A 418 -8.07 34.33 -1.80
C ILE A 418 -8.75 35.19 -0.73
N THR A 419 -8.50 34.88 0.53
CA THR A 419 -8.98 35.68 1.67
C THR A 419 -7.82 36.39 2.33
N HIS A 420 -8.01 37.67 2.66
CA HIS A 420 -6.97 38.53 3.16
C HIS A 420 -7.39 39.25 4.44
N PHE A 421 -6.48 39.31 5.41
CA PHE A 421 -6.63 40.14 6.61
C PHE A 421 -5.26 40.62 7.10
N GLU A 422 -4.95 41.89 6.88
CA GLU A 422 -3.80 42.61 7.46
C GLU A 422 -2.39 42.06 7.15
N ARG A 423 -2.23 41.23 6.13
CA ARG A 423 -0.94 40.65 5.70
C ARG A 423 -0.51 41.05 4.29
N HIS A 424 -0.60 42.34 3.97
CA HIS A 424 -0.45 42.82 2.58
C HIS A 424 0.90 42.43 1.94
N HIS A 425 1.96 42.31 2.76
CA HIS A 425 3.29 41.87 2.34
C HIS A 425 3.34 40.39 1.91
N LEU A 426 2.52 39.52 2.50
CA LEU A 426 2.38 38.12 2.09
C LEU A 426 1.40 37.98 0.92
N LEU A 427 0.29 38.73 0.95
CA LEU A 427 -0.66 38.78 -0.16
C LEU A 427 0.04 39.14 -1.48
N GLN A 428 1.01 40.06 -1.44
CA GLN A 428 1.82 40.38 -2.61
C GLN A 428 2.54 39.17 -3.20
N GLN A 429 3.05 38.27 -2.36
CA GLN A 429 3.71 37.03 -2.77
C GLN A 429 2.70 36.04 -3.37
N ALA A 430 1.57 35.84 -2.70
CA ALA A 430 0.49 34.98 -3.17
C ALA A 430 0.00 35.42 -4.56
N LEU A 431 -0.32 36.70 -4.74
CA LEU A 431 -0.78 37.24 -6.03
C LEU A 431 0.29 37.17 -7.13
N ALA A 432 1.56 37.40 -6.79
CA ALA A 432 2.66 37.22 -7.75
C ALA A 432 2.75 35.77 -8.24
N SER A 433 2.54 34.80 -7.35
CA SER A 433 2.58 33.37 -7.69
C SER A 433 1.42 32.94 -8.59
N ILE A 434 0.21 33.47 -8.37
CA ILE A 434 -0.95 33.22 -9.24
C ILE A 434 -0.78 33.86 -10.63
N LYS A 435 -0.18 35.05 -10.70
CA LYS A 435 0.14 35.69 -12.00
C LYS A 435 1.17 34.91 -12.81
N SER A 436 1.91 33.99 -12.19
CA SER A 436 2.96 33.20 -12.82
C SER A 436 2.53 31.78 -13.21
N GLN A 437 1.24 31.45 -13.06
CA GLN A 437 0.72 30.12 -13.40
C GLN A 437 0.88 29.82 -14.90
N THR A 438 1.17 28.56 -15.23
CA THR A 438 1.22 28.06 -16.62
C THR A 438 -0.18 28.01 -17.24
N TYR A 439 -1.20 27.72 -16.41
CA TYR A 439 -2.60 27.75 -16.81
C TYR A 439 -3.16 29.18 -16.83
N GLN A 440 -3.67 29.63 -17.99
CA GLN A 440 -4.06 31.04 -18.18
C GLN A 440 -5.54 31.34 -17.95
N ASN A 441 -6.44 30.34 -18.02
CA ASN A 441 -7.87 30.59 -17.91
C ASN A 441 -8.32 30.69 -16.43
N ILE A 442 -7.87 31.76 -15.77
CA ILE A 442 -8.08 32.01 -14.34
C ILE A 442 -8.73 33.37 -14.09
N GLU A 443 -9.59 33.43 -13.07
CA GLU A 443 -9.98 34.70 -12.42
C GLU A 443 -9.58 34.66 -10.94
N VAL A 444 -9.25 35.81 -10.36
CA VAL A 444 -8.99 35.91 -8.91
C VAL A 444 -10.12 36.66 -8.24
N ILE A 445 -10.64 36.07 -7.16
CA ILE A 445 -11.59 36.70 -6.25
C ILE A 445 -10.87 36.90 -4.91
N LEU A 446 -10.45 38.14 -4.65
CA LEU A 446 -9.79 38.53 -3.43
C LEU A 446 -10.83 39.11 -2.45
N VAL A 447 -11.04 38.46 -1.32
CA VAL A 447 -11.88 38.97 -0.23
C VAL A 447 -11.00 39.60 0.84
N ASP A 448 -11.16 40.90 1.06
CA ASP A 448 -10.64 41.60 2.24
C ASP A 448 -11.63 41.41 3.40
N ASP A 449 -11.26 40.60 4.39
CA ASP A 449 -12.08 40.22 5.54
C ASP A 449 -11.98 41.27 6.67
N GLY A 450 -12.17 42.53 6.31
CA GLY A 450 -12.26 43.65 7.24
C GLY A 450 -10.91 44.21 7.69
N SER A 451 -9.93 44.32 6.79
CA SER A 451 -8.70 45.07 7.11
C SER A 451 -9.01 46.53 7.46
N THR A 452 -8.25 47.06 8.40
CA THR A 452 -8.36 48.39 9.03
C THR A 452 -7.05 49.19 8.98
N THR A 453 -5.90 48.55 8.76
CA THR A 453 -4.62 49.28 8.67
C THR A 453 -4.50 50.06 7.36
N GLU A 454 -3.82 51.21 7.43
CA GLU A 454 -3.55 52.06 6.27
C GLU A 454 -2.72 51.34 5.20
N ASP A 455 -1.76 50.50 5.61
CA ASP A 455 -0.91 49.76 4.68
C ASP A 455 -1.70 48.75 3.83
N SER A 456 -2.62 48.01 4.45
CA SER A 456 -3.50 47.07 3.74
C SER A 456 -4.43 47.81 2.78
N HIS A 457 -5.06 48.90 3.21
CA HIS A 457 -5.90 49.73 2.32
C HIS A 457 -5.11 50.31 1.15
N ARG A 458 -3.90 50.83 1.42
CA ARG A 458 -3.01 51.38 0.39
C ARG A 458 -2.63 50.32 -0.64
N TYR A 459 -2.29 49.11 -0.20
CA TYR A 459 -1.96 48.02 -1.10
C TYR A 459 -3.16 47.56 -1.95
N LEU A 460 -4.34 47.41 -1.35
CA LEU A 460 -5.57 47.04 -2.08
C LEU A 460 -5.93 48.08 -3.14
N ASN A 461 -5.83 49.38 -2.82
CA ASN A 461 -6.07 50.46 -3.78
C ASN A 461 -5.02 50.46 -4.91
N LEU A 462 -3.76 50.07 -4.63
CA LEU A 462 -2.70 49.99 -5.63
C LEU A 462 -2.97 48.90 -6.68
N ILE A 463 -3.51 47.75 -6.27
CA ILE A 463 -3.72 46.60 -7.15
C ILE A 463 -5.08 46.62 -7.88
N GLU A 464 -6.01 47.47 -7.47
CA GLU A 464 -7.40 47.51 -7.98
C GLU A 464 -7.48 47.66 -9.51
N ASN A 465 -6.68 48.55 -10.09
CA ASN A 465 -6.66 48.75 -11.55
C ASN A 465 -6.13 47.53 -12.31
N ASP A 466 -5.08 46.88 -11.81
CA ASP A 466 -4.53 45.66 -12.42
C ASP A 466 -5.54 44.51 -12.32
N PHE A 467 -6.22 44.36 -11.18
CA PHE A 467 -7.30 43.37 -11.00
C PHE A 467 -8.43 43.58 -12.00
N ASN A 468 -8.98 44.79 -12.07
CA ASN A 468 -10.08 45.11 -12.98
C ASN A 468 -9.68 44.86 -14.46
N SER A 469 -8.44 45.17 -14.85
CA SER A 469 -7.96 44.94 -16.22
C SER A 469 -7.90 43.45 -16.62
N ARG A 470 -7.83 42.55 -15.64
CA ARG A 470 -7.81 41.09 -15.80
C ARG A 470 -9.18 40.44 -15.62
N GLY A 471 -10.22 41.24 -15.31
CA GLY A 471 -11.53 40.72 -14.92
C GLY A 471 -11.54 40.09 -13.51
N TRP A 472 -10.52 40.34 -12.71
CA TRP A 472 -10.43 39.90 -11.31
C TRP A 472 -11.21 40.84 -10.40
N LYS A 473 -11.57 40.37 -9.20
CA LYS A 473 -12.45 41.11 -8.28
C LYS A 473 -11.82 41.26 -6.91
N ILE A 474 -11.97 42.43 -6.31
CA ILE A 474 -11.70 42.69 -4.90
C ILE A 474 -13.05 42.91 -4.20
N VAL A 475 -13.37 42.11 -3.20
CA VAL A 475 -14.61 42.16 -2.43
C VAL A 475 -14.26 42.51 -0.99
N ARG A 476 -14.95 43.50 -0.41
CA ARG A 476 -14.74 43.88 0.99
C ARG A 476 -15.88 43.32 1.85
N SER A 477 -15.53 42.78 3.00
CA SER A 477 -16.48 42.25 3.99
C SER A 477 -16.26 42.91 5.36
N SER A 478 -17.28 42.88 6.21
CA SER A 478 -17.06 42.96 7.67
C SER A 478 -16.40 41.66 8.10
N ASN A 479 -15.39 41.72 8.98
CA ASN A 479 -14.66 40.52 9.44
C ASN A 479 -15.63 39.47 9.99
N ASN A 480 -15.84 38.40 9.24
CA ASN A 480 -16.79 37.32 9.56
C ASN A 480 -16.06 35.98 9.71
N TYR A 481 -14.73 36.00 9.86
CA TYR A 481 -13.86 34.85 9.96
C TYR A 481 -13.69 34.06 8.65
N LEU A 482 -12.70 33.17 8.65
CA LEU A 482 -12.11 32.58 7.44
C LEU A 482 -13.13 31.82 6.56
N GLY A 483 -13.99 31.00 7.16
CA GLY A 483 -15.00 30.24 6.42
C GLY A 483 -16.01 31.13 5.69
N ALA A 484 -16.51 32.19 6.34
CA ALA A 484 -17.44 33.14 5.73
C ALA A 484 -16.78 33.95 4.60
N ALA A 485 -15.52 34.34 4.77
CA ALA A 485 -14.75 35.03 3.73
C ALA A 485 -14.53 34.13 2.50
N ARG A 486 -14.20 32.85 2.69
CA ARG A 486 -14.06 31.87 1.59
C ARG A 486 -15.39 31.62 0.88
N ASN A 487 -16.49 31.47 1.63
CA ASN A 487 -17.82 31.34 1.04
C ASN A 487 -18.21 32.60 0.25
N LEU A 488 -17.83 33.79 0.71
CA LEU A 488 -18.05 35.04 -0.03
C LEU A 488 -17.27 35.04 -1.34
N ALA A 489 -16.00 34.62 -1.34
CA ALA A 489 -15.21 34.48 -2.56
C ALA A 489 -15.89 33.54 -3.57
N ALA A 490 -16.33 32.36 -3.10
CA ALA A 490 -17.03 31.37 -3.91
C ALA A 490 -18.34 31.89 -4.52
N ARG A 491 -19.10 32.72 -3.80
CA ARG A 491 -20.33 33.35 -4.31
C ARG A 491 -20.06 34.34 -5.46
N HIS A 492 -18.90 34.99 -5.46
CA HIS A 492 -18.48 35.94 -6.49
C HIS A 492 -17.71 35.30 -7.66
N ALA A 493 -17.35 34.02 -7.54
CA ALA A 493 -16.66 33.24 -8.55
C ALA A 493 -17.59 32.86 -9.71
N SER A 494 -17.03 32.78 -10.92
CA SER A 494 -17.70 32.46 -12.18
C SER A 494 -17.20 31.15 -12.81
N GLY A 495 -16.10 30.61 -12.29
CA GLY A 495 -15.45 29.40 -12.79
C GLY A 495 -16.20 28.11 -12.54
N GLU A 496 -15.88 27.10 -13.34
CA GLU A 496 -16.36 25.72 -13.13
C GLU A 496 -15.74 25.12 -11.87
N TYR A 497 -14.49 25.51 -11.59
CA TYR A 497 -13.74 25.10 -10.42
C TYR A 497 -13.40 26.31 -9.55
N LEU A 498 -13.41 26.08 -8.25
CA LEU A 498 -12.91 26.99 -7.22
C LEU A 498 -11.56 26.45 -6.75
N MET A 499 -10.52 27.26 -6.77
CA MET A 499 -9.26 26.97 -6.07
C MET A 499 -9.17 27.91 -4.88
N PHE A 500 -9.29 27.40 -3.66
CA PHE A 500 -9.07 28.24 -2.47
C PHE A 500 -7.57 28.37 -2.23
N MET A 501 -7.09 29.51 -1.73
CA MET A 501 -5.68 29.69 -1.39
C MET A 501 -5.55 30.78 -0.32
N ASP A 502 -4.78 30.51 0.73
CA ASP A 502 -4.50 31.50 1.78
C ASP A 502 -3.51 32.57 1.30
N ASP A 503 -3.62 33.77 1.89
CA ASP A 503 -2.80 34.95 1.50
C ASP A 503 -1.32 34.85 1.88
N ASP A 504 -0.92 33.81 2.62
CA ASP A 504 0.45 33.51 3.02
C ASP A 504 1.06 32.29 2.33
N ASN A 505 0.26 31.56 1.55
CA ASN A 505 0.73 30.50 0.66
C ASN A 505 1.37 31.08 -0.61
N VAL A 506 2.22 30.29 -1.25
CA VAL A 506 2.82 30.64 -2.55
C VAL A 506 2.61 29.49 -3.52
N ALA A 507 1.83 29.72 -4.56
CA ALA A 507 1.55 28.74 -5.60
C ALA A 507 2.81 28.40 -6.39
N LYS A 508 3.05 27.11 -6.70
CA LYS A 508 4.09 26.77 -7.69
C LYS A 508 3.54 27.04 -9.10
N PRO A 509 4.41 27.31 -10.10
CA PRO A 509 3.95 27.72 -11.42
C PRO A 509 2.97 26.76 -12.12
N PHE A 510 2.99 25.48 -11.77
CA PHE A 510 2.19 24.42 -12.37
C PHE A 510 0.98 23.98 -11.53
N GLU A 511 0.65 24.67 -10.44
CA GLU A 511 -0.42 24.27 -9.51
C GLU A 511 -1.77 24.14 -10.20
N VAL A 512 -2.25 25.20 -10.84
CA VAL A 512 -3.58 25.22 -11.47
C VAL A 512 -3.65 24.22 -12.63
N GLU A 513 -2.60 24.16 -13.46
CA GLU A 513 -2.52 23.22 -14.59
C GLU A 513 -2.59 21.76 -14.13
N THR A 514 -1.86 21.42 -13.05
CA THR A 514 -1.83 20.06 -12.51
C THR A 514 -3.18 19.69 -11.91
N PHE A 515 -3.81 20.59 -11.15
CA PHE A 515 -5.15 20.37 -10.62
C PHE A 515 -6.19 20.18 -11.72
N VAL A 516 -6.18 21.00 -12.78
CA VAL A 516 -7.10 20.86 -13.92
C VAL A 516 -6.86 19.52 -14.64
N THR A 517 -5.60 19.15 -14.88
CA THR A 517 -5.24 17.85 -15.47
C THR A 517 -5.81 16.69 -14.65
N ALA A 518 -5.63 16.74 -13.32
CA ALA A 518 -6.18 15.77 -12.40
C ALA A 518 -7.71 15.72 -12.42
N ALA A 519 -8.39 16.88 -12.47
CA ALA A 519 -9.85 16.95 -12.49
C ALA A 519 -10.46 16.30 -13.74
N LEU A 520 -9.81 16.49 -14.90
CA LEU A 520 -10.25 15.91 -16.17
C LEU A 520 -10.18 14.37 -16.21
N ASN A 521 -9.24 13.78 -15.47
CA ASN A 521 -8.87 12.36 -15.55
C ASN A 521 -9.33 11.50 -14.37
N SER A 522 -9.39 12.06 -13.17
CA SER A 522 -9.74 11.32 -11.94
C SER A 522 -11.24 11.16 -11.73
N GLY A 523 -12.04 12.09 -12.29
CA GLY A 523 -13.46 12.23 -11.96
C GLY A 523 -13.70 12.69 -10.52
N ALA A 524 -12.70 13.31 -9.89
CA ALA A 524 -12.83 13.89 -8.56
C ALA A 524 -13.68 15.17 -8.58
N ASP A 525 -14.35 15.41 -7.45
CA ASP A 525 -15.08 16.62 -7.13
C ASP A 525 -14.23 17.59 -6.32
N VAL A 526 -13.29 17.05 -5.52
CA VAL A 526 -12.31 17.78 -4.73
C VAL A 526 -10.93 17.19 -4.96
N LEU A 527 -9.96 18.04 -5.21
CA LEU A 527 -8.55 17.69 -5.31
C LEU A 527 -7.74 18.49 -4.30
N THR A 528 -7.02 17.77 -3.45
CA THR A 528 -6.05 18.32 -2.51
C THR A 528 -4.67 17.79 -2.86
N THR A 529 -3.63 18.29 -2.19
CA THR A 529 -2.25 18.06 -2.61
C THR A 529 -1.28 18.19 -1.43
N PRO A 530 -0.12 17.51 -1.45
CA PRO A 530 0.97 17.80 -0.52
C PRO A 530 1.40 19.25 -0.57
N SER A 531 2.05 19.72 0.50
CA SER A 531 2.59 21.08 0.58
C SER A 531 4.04 21.07 1.02
N ASP A 532 4.88 21.87 0.36
CA ASP A 532 6.24 22.11 0.84
C ASP A 532 6.21 23.15 1.95
N LEU A 533 6.79 22.82 3.11
CA LEU A 533 6.74 23.72 4.27
C LEU A 533 7.87 24.75 4.21
N ILE A 534 7.51 26.02 4.36
CA ILE A 534 8.46 27.13 4.49
C ILE A 534 8.32 27.83 5.84
N PHE A 535 9.44 28.28 6.35
CA PHE A 535 9.56 28.98 7.63
C PHE A 535 10.06 30.40 7.38
N GLY A 536 9.42 31.38 8.02
CA GLY A 536 9.68 32.81 7.80
C GLY A 536 8.83 33.43 6.70
N GLU A 537 9.09 34.70 6.38
CA GLU A 537 8.28 35.53 5.48
C GLU A 537 8.89 35.73 4.09
N GLU A 538 10.07 35.15 3.83
CA GLU A 538 10.74 35.27 2.52
C GLU A 538 9.95 34.57 1.41
N PHE A 539 10.02 35.12 0.21
CA PHE A 539 9.49 34.48 -0.99
C PHE A 539 10.31 33.22 -1.30
N PRO A 540 9.70 32.04 -1.43
CA PRO A 540 10.43 30.82 -1.70
C PRO A 540 11.04 30.87 -3.11
N SER A 541 12.34 30.59 -3.21
CA SER A 541 12.97 30.40 -4.51
C SER A 541 12.34 29.19 -5.23
N PRO A 542 12.03 29.27 -6.53
CA PRO A 542 11.56 28.12 -7.30
C PRO A 542 12.60 26.98 -7.38
N PHE A 543 13.87 27.27 -7.10
CA PHE A 543 14.95 26.29 -7.02
C PHE A 543 15.24 25.82 -5.59
N ARG A 544 14.45 26.25 -4.61
CA ARG A 544 14.62 25.83 -3.21
C ARG A 544 14.43 24.32 -3.13
N LYS A 545 15.44 23.61 -2.63
CA LYS A 545 15.32 22.19 -2.34
C LYS A 545 14.32 21.99 -1.19
N MET A 546 13.33 21.14 -1.41
CA MET A 546 12.37 20.74 -0.39
C MET A 546 13.11 20.10 0.79
N THR A 547 12.83 20.57 2.01
CA THR A 547 13.38 19.98 3.25
C THR A 547 12.28 19.44 4.16
N HIS A 548 11.06 19.97 4.06
CA HIS A 548 9.91 19.59 4.88
C HIS A 548 8.67 19.54 4.00
N CYS A 549 7.85 18.51 4.15
CA CYS A 549 6.63 18.31 3.37
C CYS A 549 5.52 17.76 4.26
N TRP A 550 4.32 18.33 4.13
CA TRP A 550 3.11 17.70 4.64
C TRP A 550 2.47 16.86 3.54
N LEU A 551 2.27 15.58 3.85
CA LEU A 551 1.86 14.56 2.88
C LEU A 551 0.50 13.98 3.29
N PRO A 552 -0.63 14.45 2.72
CA PRO A 552 -1.96 13.94 3.08
C PRO A 552 -2.15 12.49 2.63
N LEU A 553 -2.95 11.75 3.38
CA LEU A 553 -3.29 10.36 3.08
C LEU A 553 -4.33 10.28 1.96
N GLY A 554 -5.38 11.10 2.01
CA GLY A 554 -6.59 10.96 1.20
C GLY A 554 -7.85 10.78 2.07
N PRO A 555 -9.01 10.52 1.44
CA PRO A 555 -10.31 10.54 2.12
C PRO A 555 -10.64 9.26 2.91
N ASP A 556 -9.78 8.84 3.83
CA ASP A 556 -10.13 7.77 4.76
C ASP A 556 -10.94 8.30 5.95
N LEU A 557 -12.25 8.04 5.95
CA LEU A 557 -13.16 8.45 7.01
C LEU A 557 -12.79 7.86 8.39
N ASN A 558 -12.11 6.70 8.44
CA ASN A 558 -11.66 6.12 9.70
C ASN A 558 -10.57 6.98 10.35
N ILE A 559 -9.68 7.55 9.53
CA ILE A 559 -8.58 8.40 9.98
C ILE A 559 -9.05 9.83 10.18
N ALA A 560 -9.94 10.31 9.32
CA ALA A 560 -10.52 11.65 9.35
C ALA A 560 -11.26 11.99 10.65
N SER A 561 -11.59 11.00 11.47
CA SER A 561 -12.20 11.21 12.80
C SER A 561 -11.18 11.61 13.87
N PHE A 562 -9.89 11.33 13.66
CA PHE A 562 -8.82 11.56 14.64
C PHE A 562 -7.86 12.67 14.20
N SER A 563 -7.61 12.82 12.90
CA SER A 563 -6.68 13.80 12.35
C SER A 563 -7.07 14.20 10.93
N ASN A 564 -6.68 15.41 10.50
CA ASN A 564 -6.85 15.81 9.10
C ASN A 564 -5.94 14.96 8.19
N CYS A 565 -6.56 14.10 7.40
CA CYS A 565 -5.92 13.24 6.42
C CYS A 565 -6.17 13.68 4.97
N PHE A 566 -7.03 14.68 4.76
CA PHE A 566 -7.51 15.12 3.46
C PHE A 566 -6.53 16.05 2.75
N GLY A 567 -5.84 16.91 3.49
CA GLY A 567 -4.99 17.97 2.94
C GLY A 567 -5.44 19.36 3.39
N ASP A 568 -4.86 20.37 2.76
CA ASP A 568 -5.08 21.78 3.09
C ASP A 568 -6.33 22.35 2.40
N ALA A 569 -6.83 23.48 2.89
CA ALA A 569 -7.80 24.30 2.21
C ALA A 569 -7.36 24.70 0.79
N ASN A 570 -6.06 24.78 0.51
CA ASN A 570 -5.53 25.00 -0.84
C ASN A 570 -5.81 23.80 -1.76
N ALA A 571 -7.01 23.81 -2.32
CA ALA A 571 -7.63 22.68 -3.01
C ALA A 571 -8.48 23.16 -4.19
N LEU A 572 -8.53 22.35 -5.25
CA LEU A 572 -9.44 22.56 -6.38
C LEU A 572 -10.76 21.83 -6.12
N ILE A 573 -11.88 22.55 -6.18
CA ILE A 573 -13.21 22.06 -5.87
C ILE A 573 -14.15 22.37 -7.02
N ARG A 574 -14.92 21.39 -7.49
CA ARG A 574 -16.01 21.61 -8.45
C ARG A 574 -17.05 22.54 -7.82
N LYS A 575 -17.28 23.70 -8.43
CA LYS A 575 -18.14 24.75 -7.86
C LYS A 575 -19.55 24.23 -7.52
N GLU A 576 -20.15 23.46 -8.43
CA GLU A 576 -21.48 22.86 -8.20
C GLU A 576 -21.52 21.97 -6.95
N VAL A 577 -20.44 21.23 -6.66
CA VAL A 577 -20.36 20.38 -5.47
C VAL A 577 -20.18 21.21 -4.21
N PHE A 578 -19.35 22.26 -4.26
CA PHE A 578 -19.20 23.20 -3.17
C PHE A 578 -20.55 23.82 -2.75
N GLU A 579 -21.33 24.28 -3.74
CA GLU A 579 -22.66 24.86 -3.53
C GLU A 579 -23.66 23.85 -2.97
N LYS A 580 -23.66 22.61 -3.48
CA LYS A 580 -24.55 21.54 -2.97
C LYS A 580 -24.24 21.12 -1.54
N VAL A 581 -22.97 21.07 -1.16
CA VAL A 581 -22.56 20.70 0.20
C VAL A 581 -22.78 21.84 1.20
N GLY A 582 -22.92 23.08 0.70
CA GLY A 582 -23.22 24.26 1.51
C GLY A 582 -21.99 25.07 1.94
N GLY A 583 -20.85 24.85 1.29
CA GLY A 583 -19.59 25.55 1.58
C GLY A 583 -18.99 25.27 2.97
N PHE A 584 -18.03 26.10 3.36
CA PHE A 584 -17.37 26.02 4.65
C PHE A 584 -18.30 26.48 5.77
N THR A 585 -18.09 25.97 6.99
CA THR A 585 -18.77 26.54 8.18
C THR A 585 -18.40 28.00 8.37
N GLU A 586 -19.40 28.83 8.70
CA GLU A 586 -19.23 30.26 9.00
C GLU A 586 -19.16 30.53 10.52
N ASP A 587 -18.99 29.48 11.32
CA ASP A 587 -18.88 29.59 12.77
C ASP A 587 -17.64 30.42 13.18
N TYR A 588 -17.89 31.52 13.87
CA TYR A 588 -16.84 32.44 14.27
C TYR A 588 -15.84 31.79 15.25
N GLY A 589 -14.54 31.91 14.95
CA GLY A 589 -13.46 31.44 15.82
C GLY A 589 -13.15 29.94 15.73
N LEU A 590 -13.80 29.21 14.81
CA LEU A 590 -13.51 27.80 14.55
C LEU A 590 -12.42 27.68 13.48
N GLY A 591 -11.21 27.25 13.87
CA GLY A 591 -10.23 26.78 12.89
C GLY A 591 -10.56 25.35 12.42
N HIS A 592 -10.08 24.98 11.23
CA HIS A 592 -10.28 23.67 10.58
C HIS A 592 -11.61 23.50 9.82
N GLU A 593 -12.17 24.59 9.33
CA GLU A 593 -13.33 24.59 8.42
C GLU A 593 -13.09 23.78 7.15
N ASP A 594 -11.85 23.66 6.70
CA ASP A 594 -11.43 22.82 5.57
C ASP A 594 -11.58 21.32 5.87
N TRP A 595 -11.07 20.87 7.03
CA TRP A 595 -11.22 19.50 7.49
C TRP A 595 -12.70 19.13 7.66
N GLU A 596 -13.50 20.03 8.25
CA GLU A 596 -14.95 19.86 8.39
C GLU A 596 -15.64 19.72 7.03
N PHE A 597 -15.31 20.60 6.07
CA PHE A 597 -15.86 20.55 4.72
C PHE A 597 -15.48 19.26 3.99
N PHE A 598 -14.21 18.84 4.02
CA PHE A 598 -13.77 17.61 3.36
C PHE A 598 -14.37 16.35 3.99
N ALA A 599 -14.64 16.36 5.30
CA ALA A 599 -15.40 15.31 5.96
C ALA A 599 -16.85 15.26 5.44
N LYS A 600 -17.54 16.41 5.30
CA LYS A 600 -18.89 16.47 4.70
C LYS A 600 -18.91 15.94 3.27
N ILE A 601 -17.95 16.35 2.43
CA ILE A 601 -17.78 15.88 1.05
C ILE A 601 -17.72 14.35 1.01
N SER A 602 -16.83 13.78 1.81
CA SER A 602 -16.59 12.34 1.86
C SER A 602 -17.81 11.56 2.41
N LEU A 603 -18.46 12.08 3.46
CA LEU A 603 -19.67 11.48 4.05
C LEU A 603 -20.88 11.50 3.11
N GLN A 604 -20.97 12.51 2.23
CA GLN A 604 -22.02 12.60 1.21
C GLN A 604 -21.73 11.80 -0.06
N GLY A 605 -20.58 11.11 -0.13
CA GLY A 605 -20.21 10.23 -1.25
C GLY A 605 -19.60 10.96 -2.45
N TYR A 606 -19.25 12.24 -2.32
CA TYR A 606 -18.48 12.96 -3.33
C TYR A 606 -17.02 12.50 -3.34
N LYS A 607 -16.36 12.61 -4.49
CA LYS A 607 -15.01 12.07 -4.70
C LYS A 607 -13.94 13.10 -4.35
N LEU A 608 -13.24 12.88 -3.25
CA LEU A 608 -11.99 13.60 -2.94
C LEU A 608 -10.79 12.75 -3.38
N GLN A 609 -9.77 13.36 -3.99
CA GLN A 609 -8.54 12.66 -4.36
C GLN A 609 -7.30 13.54 -4.12
N ILE A 610 -6.17 12.89 -3.83
CA ILE A 610 -4.87 13.56 -3.70
C ILE A 610 -4.19 13.64 -5.06
N VAL A 611 -3.68 14.82 -5.41
CA VAL A 611 -2.64 15.01 -6.42
C VAL A 611 -1.29 14.85 -5.72
N PRO A 612 -0.48 13.81 -6.00
CA PRO A 612 0.71 13.51 -5.22
C PRO A 612 1.92 14.40 -5.57
N GLU A 613 1.68 15.66 -5.91
CA GLU A 613 2.69 16.67 -6.20
C GLU A 613 2.63 17.78 -5.16
N PRO A 614 3.75 18.25 -4.61
CA PRO A 614 3.70 19.41 -3.73
C PRO A 614 3.44 20.65 -4.59
N LEU A 615 2.19 21.10 -4.72
CA LEU A 615 1.82 22.16 -5.68
C LEU A 615 2.01 23.58 -5.14
N PHE A 616 2.23 23.74 -3.85
CA PHE A 616 2.40 25.05 -3.24
C PHE A 616 3.34 25.01 -2.04
N TRP A 617 3.81 26.19 -1.66
CA TRP A 617 4.56 26.40 -0.43
C TRP A 617 3.61 26.85 0.67
N TYR A 618 3.53 26.05 1.74
CA TYR A 618 2.75 26.35 2.93
C TYR A 618 3.62 27.04 3.97
N ARG A 619 3.17 28.21 4.44
CA ARG A 619 3.92 28.99 5.43
C ARG A 619 3.54 28.58 6.86
N VAL A 620 4.52 28.02 7.57
CA VAL A 620 4.33 27.67 8.98
C VAL A 620 4.54 28.92 9.83
N ALA A 621 3.45 29.53 10.30
CA ALA A 621 3.50 30.70 11.18
C ALA A 621 3.97 30.33 12.60
N ASN A 622 4.83 31.15 13.21
CA ASN A 622 5.27 31.02 14.61
C ASN A 622 4.12 31.19 15.64
N SER A 623 2.96 31.69 15.20
CA SER A 623 1.76 31.98 16.00
C SER A 623 0.45 31.56 15.31
N GLY A 624 0.51 30.70 14.29
CA GLY A 624 -0.65 30.33 13.45
C GLY A 624 -1.79 29.65 14.19
N MET A 625 -2.97 29.58 13.57
CA MET A 625 -4.16 28.92 14.15
C MET A 625 -3.96 27.44 14.49
N LEU A 626 -3.00 26.77 13.86
CA LEU A 626 -2.53 25.42 14.26
C LEU A 626 -2.03 25.36 15.72
N LEU A 627 -1.49 26.45 16.26
CA LEU A 627 -1.07 26.55 17.67
C LEU A 627 -2.24 26.87 18.62
N SER A 628 -3.28 27.57 18.15
CA SER A 628 -4.46 27.92 18.96
C SER A 628 -5.51 26.80 19.03
N GLY A 629 -5.52 25.89 18.04
CA GLY A 629 -6.34 24.66 18.00
C GLY A 629 -5.75 23.46 18.76
N ASN A 630 -4.49 23.55 19.20
CA ASN A 630 -3.81 22.44 19.87
C ASN A 630 -4.36 22.22 21.29
N LYS A 631 -5.22 21.21 21.48
CA LYS A 631 -5.83 20.84 22.78
C LYS A 631 -4.79 20.63 23.89
N SER A 632 -3.56 20.21 23.55
CA SER A 632 -2.48 19.99 24.49
C SER A 632 -2.01 21.28 25.21
N ALA A 633 -2.09 22.44 24.55
CA ALA A 633 -1.71 23.73 25.14
C ALA A 633 -2.78 24.34 26.08
N LYS A 634 -4.02 23.85 26.03
CA LYS A 634 -5.11 24.30 26.94
C LYS A 634 -5.14 23.51 28.26
N THR A 635 -4.60 22.29 28.30
CA THR A 635 -4.58 21.45 29.51
C THR A 635 -3.65 21.95 30.63
N THR A 636 -2.75 22.89 30.35
CA THR A 636 -1.81 23.45 31.34
C THR A 636 -2.30 24.73 32.01
N ARG A 637 -3.49 25.25 31.69
CA ARG A 637 -4.03 26.51 32.27
C ARG A 637 -5.20 26.35 33.24
N VAL A 638 -5.57 25.12 33.62
CA VAL A 638 -6.72 24.86 34.52
C VAL A 638 -6.29 24.34 35.90
N SER A 639 -5.01 24.49 36.27
CA SER A 639 -4.51 24.08 37.60
C SER A 639 -4.14 25.21 38.56
N ASP A 640 -4.41 26.47 38.22
CA ASP A 640 -4.15 27.61 39.12
C ASP A 640 -5.32 28.61 39.15
N VAL A 641 -6.45 28.20 39.77
CA VAL A 641 -7.29 29.02 40.68
C VAL A 641 -7.98 28.07 41.67
#